data_AF-A0A072TNX4-F1
#
_entry.id   AF-A0A072TNX4-F1
#
_cell.length_a   1.000
_cell.length_b   1.000
_cell.length_c   1.000
_cell.angle_alpha   90.00
_cell.angle_beta   90.00
_cell.angle_gamma   90.00
#
_symmetry.space_group_name_H-M   'P 1'
#
loop_
_entity.id
_entity.type
_entity.pdbx_description
1 polymer ?
#
loop_
_entity_poly.entity_id
_entity_poly.type
_entity_poly.pdbx_seq_one_letter_code
_entity_poly.pdbx_strand_id
1 'polypeptide(L)'
;MIRRRLKSMKSFIVLDDVHNSELLQNLIGVGHGWLGSGSTVIVTTRDKHVLISGGIDKIYEVKKMNSRNSVKLFSMNAFDKVSPKDGYVELSKRAVDYANGNPLALKVLGSLLRCKSEIEWDCALAKLKKIPNNEIDSIFRLSYDELDDKEKDIFLDIACFFKGHERNSITKILNECGFFADIGISHLLDKALVRVDSKNCIQMHDLIQEMGKQIVREESHKNPGQRSRLCDPKEVYDVLKNNRGSKNVEAIFFDATQCTHVNLRPDTFEKMKNLRLLAFQDQKGVKSVSLPHGLGLLPENLRYFLWDGYPLKTLPPTFCLEMLVELSLTGSLVEKLWNGVLNVPNLEKIDLSGSTKLIECPNVSGSPNLKYVLLDECESMPEVDSSIFHLQKLEVLNVSGCTSLKSISSNTCSPALRQLSAINCFNLKDLSVPFDYLDGLGLSLTGWDGNELPSSLLHAKNLGNFFFPISDCLVNLTENFVDRICLVKQRNCQQDPFITLDKMFTSPGFQSVKNLVFVDIPMLSEIPDSISLLSSLESLILFDMAIKSLPETVKYLPQLKFVDIHDCKLLQSIPALSQFIQILVVWNCESLEEVLSSTREPYDEPNVCFISLLNCKNMDSHSYQTVLKDAMDGIELVNMRIIIKFFHVDNEDVKRHLLSDRAS
;
A
#
# COMPACT_ATOMS: atom_id res chain seq x y z
N MET A 1 11.58 -32.56 -44.33
CA MET A 1 11.75 -31.60 -45.44
C MET A 1 11.68 -30.13 -44.97
N ILE A 2 10.65 -29.75 -44.20
CA ILE A 2 10.45 -28.38 -43.68
C ILE A 2 11.61 -27.88 -42.81
N ARG A 3 12.09 -28.68 -41.83
CA ARG A 3 13.22 -28.31 -40.95
C ARG A 3 14.49 -27.92 -41.71
N ARG A 4 14.87 -28.68 -42.75
CA ARG A 4 16.07 -28.39 -43.56
C ARG A 4 15.93 -27.06 -44.32
N ARG A 5 14.72 -26.73 -44.80
CA ARG A 5 14.42 -25.47 -45.48
C ARG A 5 14.47 -24.28 -44.51
N LEU A 6 13.87 -24.41 -43.33
CA LEU A 6 13.85 -23.36 -42.31
C LEU A 6 15.26 -23.01 -41.80
N LYS A 7 16.15 -24.00 -41.66
CA LYS A 7 17.57 -23.74 -41.32
C LYS A 7 18.34 -22.96 -42.40
N SER A 8 17.95 -23.09 -43.66
CA SER A 8 18.63 -22.45 -44.79
C SER A 8 18.04 -21.08 -45.18
N MET A 9 16.99 -20.62 -44.51
CA MET A 9 16.25 -19.42 -44.92
C MET A 9 15.95 -18.50 -43.73
N LYS A 10 15.99 -17.20 -43.98
CA LYS A 10 15.44 -16.19 -43.07
C LYS A 10 13.92 -16.28 -43.09
N SER A 11 13.33 -16.68 -41.97
CA SER A 11 11.88 -16.95 -41.87
C SER A 11 11.20 -15.98 -40.90
N PHE A 12 9.95 -15.62 -41.19
CA PHE A 12 9.06 -14.89 -40.27
C PHE A 12 7.89 -15.81 -39.91
N ILE A 13 7.76 -16.17 -38.63
CA ILE A 13 6.78 -17.14 -38.14
C ILE A 13 5.94 -16.49 -37.04
N VAL A 14 4.61 -16.65 -37.11
CA VAL A 14 3.69 -16.24 -36.04
C VAL A 14 2.98 -17.48 -35.53
N LEU A 15 3.14 -17.77 -34.24
CA LEU A 15 2.46 -18.83 -33.52
C LEU A 15 1.41 -18.18 -32.63
N ASP A 16 0.15 -18.29 -33.03
CA ASP A 16 -0.98 -17.62 -32.36
C ASP A 16 -1.65 -18.55 -31.34
N ASP A 17 -1.98 -18.02 -30.15
CA ASP A 17 -2.71 -18.67 -29.05
C ASP A 17 -2.08 -20.00 -28.57
N VAL A 18 -0.76 -19.98 -28.32
CA VAL A 18 -0.01 -21.15 -27.86
C VAL A 18 -0.29 -21.42 -26.37
N HIS A 19 -0.85 -22.59 -26.05
CA HIS A 19 -1.22 -22.98 -24.69
C HIS A 19 -0.30 -24.06 -24.06
N ASN A 20 0.69 -24.55 -24.79
CA ASN A 20 1.59 -25.61 -24.32
C ASN A 20 3.06 -25.33 -24.73
N SER A 21 3.96 -25.35 -23.76
CA SER A 21 5.39 -25.13 -23.97
C SER A 21 6.10 -26.27 -24.70
N GLU A 22 5.62 -27.51 -24.57
CA GLU A 22 6.11 -28.65 -25.35
C GLU A 22 5.79 -28.46 -26.84
N LEU A 23 4.60 -27.95 -27.15
CA LEU A 23 4.22 -27.61 -28.52
C LEU A 23 5.14 -26.52 -29.08
N LEU A 24 5.48 -25.51 -28.26
CA LEU A 24 6.43 -24.47 -28.66
C LEU A 24 7.81 -25.06 -28.96
N GLN A 25 8.37 -25.87 -28.05
CA GLN A 25 9.65 -26.54 -28.22
C GLN A 25 9.66 -27.47 -29.45
N ASN A 26 8.55 -28.17 -29.70
CA ASN A 26 8.37 -29.03 -30.87
C ASN A 26 8.27 -28.27 -32.19
N LEU A 27 7.92 -26.98 -32.18
CA LEU A 27 7.81 -26.15 -33.39
C LEU A 27 9.11 -25.42 -33.72
N ILE A 28 9.82 -24.91 -32.72
CA ILE A 28 11.04 -24.09 -32.92
C ILE A 28 12.35 -24.84 -32.62
N GLY A 29 12.26 -26.04 -32.03
CA GLY A 29 13.38 -26.85 -31.59
C GLY A 29 13.98 -26.37 -30.27
N VAL A 30 14.48 -27.29 -29.45
CA VAL A 30 15.21 -26.94 -28.22
C VAL A 30 16.38 -26.01 -28.56
N GLY A 31 16.42 -24.83 -27.93
CA GLY A 31 17.45 -23.82 -28.19
C GLY A 31 17.39 -23.17 -29.58
N HIS A 32 16.21 -23.17 -30.23
CA HIS A 32 15.94 -22.46 -31.50
C HIS A 32 16.76 -22.95 -32.71
N GLY A 33 17.39 -24.12 -32.60
CA GLY A 33 18.36 -24.63 -33.58
C GLY A 33 17.77 -25.07 -34.94
N TRP A 34 16.47 -24.85 -35.16
CA TRP A 34 15.76 -25.21 -36.39
C TRP A 34 15.55 -24.03 -37.33
N LEU A 35 15.91 -22.81 -36.91
CA LEU A 35 15.71 -21.58 -37.67
C LEU A 35 17.03 -21.08 -38.28
N GLY A 36 16.96 -20.57 -39.50
CA GLY A 36 18.10 -19.91 -40.14
C GLY A 36 18.41 -18.56 -39.49
N SER A 37 19.66 -18.12 -39.62
CA SER A 37 20.11 -16.84 -39.05
C SER A 37 19.26 -15.65 -39.53
N GLY A 38 18.93 -14.75 -38.60
CA GLY A 38 18.07 -13.58 -38.85
C GLY A 38 16.57 -13.87 -38.90
N SER A 39 16.13 -15.10 -38.62
CA SER A 39 14.70 -15.43 -38.52
C SER A 39 14.04 -14.74 -37.33
N THR A 40 12.73 -14.49 -37.42
CA THR A 40 11.93 -13.88 -36.35
C THR A 40 10.70 -14.73 -36.10
N VAL A 41 10.46 -15.06 -34.84
CA VAL A 41 9.27 -15.78 -34.38
C VAL A 41 8.50 -14.88 -33.42
N ILE A 42 7.21 -14.73 -33.64
CA ILE A 42 6.28 -14.08 -32.72
C ILE A 42 5.38 -15.17 -32.16
N VAL A 43 5.30 -15.25 -30.84
CA VAL A 43 4.41 -16.17 -30.13
C VAL A 43 3.43 -15.34 -29.34
N THR A 44 2.14 -15.62 -29.49
CA THR A 44 1.09 -15.05 -28.64
C THR A 44 0.55 -16.14 -27.72
N THR A 45 0.25 -15.76 -26.49
CA THR A 45 -0.36 -16.64 -25.49
C THR A 45 -0.99 -15.79 -24.40
N ARG A 46 -1.92 -16.39 -23.67
CA ARG A 46 -2.51 -15.83 -22.44
C ARG A 46 -1.71 -16.25 -21.20
N ASP A 47 -0.80 -17.21 -21.34
CA ASP A 47 -0.07 -17.84 -20.26
C ASP A 47 1.44 -17.53 -20.36
N LYS A 48 1.91 -16.66 -19.48
CA LYS A 48 3.32 -16.25 -19.43
C LYS A 48 4.25 -17.44 -19.15
N HIS A 49 3.81 -18.43 -18.38
CA HIS A 49 4.63 -19.60 -18.06
C HIS A 49 4.97 -20.42 -19.31
N VAL A 50 4.07 -20.47 -20.31
CA VAL A 50 4.34 -21.11 -21.61
C VAL A 50 5.53 -20.47 -22.33
N LEU A 51 5.68 -19.15 -22.25
CA LEU A 51 6.81 -18.43 -22.86
C LEU A 51 8.12 -18.70 -22.12
N ILE A 52 8.08 -18.66 -20.77
CA ILE A 52 9.26 -18.87 -19.93
C ILE A 52 9.79 -20.30 -20.08
N SER A 53 8.91 -21.30 -19.90
CA SER A 53 9.26 -22.71 -20.04
C SER A 53 9.62 -23.11 -21.49
N GLY A 54 9.10 -22.37 -22.46
CA GLY A 54 9.45 -22.49 -23.87
C GLY A 54 10.78 -21.85 -24.28
N GLY A 55 11.49 -21.17 -23.35
CA GLY A 55 12.80 -20.58 -23.61
C GLY A 55 12.76 -19.34 -24.51
N ILE A 56 11.70 -18.52 -24.40
CA ILE A 56 11.56 -17.27 -25.17
C ILE A 56 12.37 -16.14 -24.52
N ASP A 57 13.25 -15.51 -25.32
CA ASP A 57 14.19 -14.49 -24.85
C ASP A 57 13.56 -13.13 -24.53
N LYS A 58 12.45 -12.79 -25.21
CA LYS A 58 11.80 -11.47 -25.12
C LYS A 58 10.29 -11.61 -24.99
N ILE A 59 9.76 -11.16 -23.86
CA ILE A 59 8.33 -11.15 -23.57
C ILE A 59 7.81 -9.71 -23.65
N TYR A 60 6.81 -9.50 -24.50
CA TYR A 60 6.10 -8.23 -24.59
C TYR A 60 4.68 -8.38 -24.02
N GLU A 61 4.44 -7.73 -22.87
CA GLU A 61 3.11 -7.70 -22.26
C GLU A 61 2.25 -6.62 -22.93
N VAL A 62 1.17 -7.04 -23.59
CA VAL A 62 0.24 -6.14 -24.28
C VAL A 62 -0.48 -5.24 -23.27
N LYS A 63 -0.31 -3.93 -23.41
CA LYS A 63 -0.92 -2.94 -22.50
C LYS A 63 -2.35 -2.60 -22.93
N LYS A 64 -3.16 -2.20 -21.93
CA LYS A 64 -4.53 -1.71 -22.15
C LYS A 64 -4.55 -0.55 -23.14
N MET A 65 -5.62 -0.46 -23.94
CA MET A 65 -5.79 0.62 -24.89
C MET A 65 -5.98 1.96 -24.17
N ASN A 66 -5.29 3.00 -24.64
CA ASN A 66 -5.45 4.35 -24.07
C ASN A 66 -6.85 4.92 -24.38
N SER A 67 -7.32 5.84 -23.54
CA SER A 67 -8.68 6.40 -23.62
C SER A 67 -9.03 6.95 -25.02
N ARG A 68 -8.12 7.68 -25.67
CA ARG A 68 -8.33 8.25 -27.01
C ARG A 68 -8.57 7.16 -28.07
N ASN A 69 -7.75 6.11 -28.06
CA ASN A 69 -7.90 4.99 -28.99
C ASN A 69 -9.14 4.14 -28.65
N SER A 70 -9.47 4.01 -27.36
CA SER A 70 -10.67 3.29 -26.92
C SER A 70 -11.94 3.96 -27.41
N VAL A 71 -12.04 5.29 -27.30
CA VAL A 71 -13.17 6.06 -27.85
C VAL A 71 -13.24 5.91 -29.37
N LYS A 72 -12.10 5.95 -30.07
CA LYS A 72 -12.05 5.77 -31.53
C LYS A 72 -12.56 4.40 -31.95
N LEU A 73 -12.05 3.33 -31.31
CA LEU A 73 -12.45 1.96 -31.63
C LEU A 73 -13.93 1.72 -31.34
N PHE A 74 -14.41 2.15 -30.17
CA PHE A 74 -15.82 2.07 -29.82
C PHE A 74 -16.70 2.81 -30.84
N SER A 75 -16.34 4.05 -31.18
CA SER A 75 -17.10 4.89 -32.11
C SER A 75 -17.18 4.26 -33.51
N MET A 76 -16.11 3.62 -33.96
CA MET A 76 -16.09 2.94 -35.25
C MET A 76 -17.08 1.79 -35.30
N ASN A 77 -17.31 1.09 -34.18
CA ASN A 77 -18.27 -0.02 -34.11
C ASN A 77 -19.70 0.45 -33.84
N ALA A 78 -19.88 1.54 -33.07
CA ALA A 78 -21.19 2.06 -32.68
C ALA A 78 -21.83 3.00 -33.73
N PHE A 79 -21.01 3.77 -34.46
CA PHE A 79 -21.47 4.86 -35.33
C PHE A 79 -20.92 4.83 -36.77
N ASP A 80 -20.03 3.89 -37.09
CA ASP A 80 -19.21 3.88 -38.32
C ASP A 80 -18.38 5.16 -38.51
N LYS A 81 -17.98 5.81 -37.40
CA LYS A 81 -17.20 7.05 -37.39
C LYS A 81 -16.08 6.99 -36.34
N VAL A 82 -15.05 7.82 -36.49
CA VAL A 82 -13.93 7.87 -35.54
C VAL A 82 -14.25 8.62 -34.24
N SER A 83 -15.39 9.31 -34.19
CA SER A 83 -15.85 10.07 -33.03
C SER A 83 -17.31 9.77 -32.73
N PRO A 84 -17.76 9.96 -31.48
CA PRO A 84 -19.16 9.89 -31.12
C PRO A 84 -20.01 10.90 -31.91
N LYS A 85 -21.30 10.58 -32.10
CA LYS A 85 -22.30 11.55 -32.55
C LYS A 85 -22.64 12.54 -31.43
N ASP A 86 -23.05 13.76 -31.79
CA ASP A 86 -23.60 14.73 -30.83
C ASP A 86 -24.78 14.10 -30.07
N GLY A 87 -24.89 14.39 -28.76
CA GLY A 87 -25.82 13.72 -27.84
C GLY A 87 -25.28 12.41 -27.22
N TYR A 88 -24.41 11.67 -27.93
CA TYR A 88 -23.90 10.37 -27.48
C TYR A 88 -22.52 10.40 -26.81
N VAL A 89 -21.89 11.58 -26.69
CA VAL A 89 -20.52 11.72 -26.17
C VAL A 89 -20.39 11.13 -24.77
N GLU A 90 -21.29 11.47 -23.85
CA GLU A 90 -21.22 11.02 -22.46
C GLU A 90 -21.56 9.53 -22.31
N LEU A 91 -22.54 9.04 -23.07
CA LEU A 91 -22.87 7.61 -23.12
C LEU A 91 -21.72 6.78 -23.70
N SER A 92 -21.00 7.32 -24.67
CA SER A 92 -19.80 6.68 -25.25
C SER A 92 -18.67 6.59 -24.24
N LYS A 93 -18.44 7.64 -23.43
CA LYS A 93 -17.47 7.59 -22.33
C LYS A 93 -17.84 6.49 -21.34
N ARG A 94 -19.09 6.44 -20.88
CA ARG A 94 -19.58 5.37 -19.97
C ARG A 94 -19.35 3.96 -20.52
N ALA A 95 -19.58 3.74 -21.81
CA ALA A 95 -19.34 2.45 -22.46
C ALA A 95 -17.83 2.12 -22.52
N VAL A 96 -17.00 3.11 -22.87
CA VAL A 96 -15.54 2.98 -22.92
C VAL A 96 -14.95 2.71 -21.53
N ASP A 97 -15.45 3.39 -20.52
CA ASP A 97 -15.04 3.22 -19.12
C ASP A 97 -15.36 1.82 -18.62
N TYR A 98 -16.55 1.29 -18.94
CA TYR A 98 -16.92 -0.09 -18.63
C TYR A 98 -15.95 -1.10 -19.25
N ALA A 99 -15.53 -0.90 -20.51
CA ALA A 99 -14.56 -1.77 -21.16
C ALA A 99 -13.12 -1.61 -20.62
N ASN A 100 -12.81 -0.51 -19.93
CA ASN A 100 -11.52 -0.16 -19.32
C ASN A 100 -10.30 -0.43 -20.23
N GLY A 101 -10.44 -0.10 -21.52
CA GLY A 101 -9.37 -0.25 -22.51
C GLY A 101 -9.17 -1.67 -23.06
N ASN A 102 -10.12 -2.60 -22.81
CA ASN A 102 -10.16 -3.89 -23.47
C ASN A 102 -10.74 -3.75 -24.90
N PRO A 103 -9.95 -4.01 -25.97
CA PRO A 103 -10.40 -3.79 -27.35
C PRO A 103 -11.59 -4.64 -27.78
N LEU A 104 -11.70 -5.85 -27.24
CA LEU A 104 -12.75 -6.79 -27.59
C LEU A 104 -14.08 -6.39 -26.95
N ALA A 105 -14.07 -6.04 -25.66
CA ALA A 105 -15.22 -5.48 -24.98
C ALA A 105 -15.72 -4.21 -25.68
N LEU A 106 -14.82 -3.32 -26.13
CA LEU A 106 -15.19 -2.12 -26.89
C LEU A 106 -15.92 -2.45 -28.20
N LYS A 107 -15.50 -3.49 -28.93
CA LYS A 107 -16.17 -3.95 -30.16
C LYS A 107 -17.55 -4.54 -29.89
N VAL A 108 -17.66 -5.38 -28.86
CA VAL A 108 -18.94 -6.00 -28.45
C VAL A 108 -19.93 -4.92 -28.03
N LEU A 109 -19.51 -3.98 -27.17
CA LEU A 109 -20.36 -2.87 -26.73
C LEU A 109 -20.78 -1.97 -27.88
N GLY A 110 -19.84 -1.60 -28.76
CA GLY A 110 -20.15 -0.77 -29.92
C GLY A 110 -21.20 -1.43 -30.83
N SER A 111 -21.05 -2.73 -31.08
CA SER A 111 -21.99 -3.51 -31.88
C SER A 111 -23.35 -3.66 -31.20
N LEU A 112 -23.38 -3.93 -29.89
CA LEU A 112 -24.60 -4.05 -29.09
C LEU A 112 -25.43 -2.76 -29.08
N LEU A 113 -24.76 -1.61 -29.06
CA LEU A 113 -25.38 -0.29 -28.95
C LEU A 113 -25.67 0.36 -30.31
N ARG A 114 -25.15 -0.22 -31.40
CA ARG A 114 -25.35 0.28 -32.75
C ARG A 114 -26.86 0.39 -33.10
N CYS A 115 -27.22 1.47 -33.79
CA CYS A 115 -28.59 1.76 -34.23
C CYS A 115 -29.64 1.94 -33.11
N LYS A 116 -29.23 2.11 -31.85
CA LYS A 116 -30.12 2.37 -30.72
C LYS A 116 -30.23 3.86 -30.38
N SER A 117 -31.38 4.24 -29.81
CA SER A 117 -31.63 5.58 -29.26
C SER A 117 -30.82 5.86 -27.99
N GLU A 118 -30.68 7.13 -27.60
CA GLU A 118 -29.98 7.53 -26.36
C GLU A 118 -30.61 6.89 -25.11
N ILE A 119 -31.93 6.79 -25.07
CA ILE A 119 -32.67 6.16 -23.96
C ILE A 119 -32.34 4.67 -23.87
N GLU A 120 -32.30 3.98 -25.01
CA GLU A 120 -31.92 2.55 -25.06
C GLU A 120 -30.46 2.34 -24.67
N TRP A 121 -29.55 3.24 -25.04
CA TRP A 121 -28.15 3.21 -24.60
C TRP A 121 -28.05 3.34 -23.09
N ASP A 122 -28.73 4.33 -22.52
CA ASP A 122 -28.72 4.55 -21.09
C ASP A 122 -29.24 3.32 -20.34
N CYS A 123 -30.37 2.75 -20.80
CA CYS A 123 -30.94 1.53 -20.24
C CYS A 123 -30.00 0.32 -20.38
N ALA A 124 -29.38 0.12 -21.56
CA ALA A 124 -28.47 -0.99 -21.80
C ALA A 124 -27.20 -0.89 -20.94
N LEU A 125 -26.61 0.31 -20.83
CA LEU A 125 -25.44 0.55 -19.98
C LEU A 125 -25.78 0.42 -18.50
N ALA A 126 -26.99 0.84 -18.07
CA ALA A 126 -27.46 0.62 -16.71
C ALA A 126 -27.67 -0.89 -16.41
N LYS A 127 -28.13 -1.66 -17.39
CA LYS A 127 -28.25 -3.12 -17.29
C LYS A 127 -26.89 -3.79 -17.16
N LEU A 128 -25.90 -3.40 -17.97
CA LEU A 128 -24.54 -3.97 -17.98
C LEU A 128 -23.81 -3.83 -16.64
N LYS A 129 -24.12 -2.79 -15.85
CA LYS A 129 -23.61 -2.63 -14.49
C LYS A 129 -24.13 -3.68 -13.50
N LYS A 130 -25.25 -4.33 -13.81
CA LYS A 130 -25.89 -5.33 -12.94
C LYS A 130 -25.76 -6.74 -13.47
N ILE A 131 -25.87 -6.88 -14.79
CA ILE A 131 -25.87 -8.15 -15.51
C ILE A 131 -24.80 -8.00 -16.59
N PRO A 132 -23.63 -8.63 -16.41
CA PRO A 132 -22.57 -8.62 -17.40
C PRO A 132 -23.03 -9.20 -18.75
N ASN A 133 -22.30 -8.89 -19.81
CA ASN A 133 -22.64 -9.35 -21.14
C ASN A 133 -22.05 -10.75 -21.38
N ASN A 134 -22.91 -11.73 -21.67
CA ASN A 134 -22.50 -13.12 -21.89
C ASN A 134 -21.38 -13.30 -22.95
N GLU A 135 -21.36 -12.49 -24.02
CA GLU A 135 -20.31 -12.59 -25.04
C GLU A 135 -18.97 -12.17 -24.45
N ILE A 136 -18.94 -11.04 -23.73
CA ILE A 136 -17.73 -10.56 -23.02
C ILE A 136 -17.29 -11.59 -21.97
N ASP A 137 -18.21 -12.10 -21.17
CA ASP A 137 -17.92 -13.07 -20.11
C ASP A 137 -17.35 -14.37 -20.67
N SER A 138 -17.94 -14.90 -21.75
CA SER A 138 -17.52 -16.18 -22.35
C SER A 138 -16.06 -16.19 -22.78
N ILE A 139 -15.53 -15.02 -23.17
CA ILE A 139 -14.15 -14.91 -23.65
C ILE A 139 -13.16 -14.99 -22.49
N PHE A 140 -13.43 -14.31 -21.39
CA PHE A 140 -12.58 -14.35 -20.20
C PHE A 140 -12.69 -15.69 -19.46
N ARG A 141 -13.86 -16.34 -19.56
CA ARG A 141 -14.14 -17.61 -18.88
C ARG A 141 -13.23 -18.75 -19.35
N LEU A 142 -12.75 -18.71 -20.59
CA LEU A 142 -11.79 -19.70 -21.11
C LEU A 142 -10.56 -19.87 -20.22
N SER A 143 -9.96 -18.76 -19.78
CA SER A 143 -8.78 -18.81 -18.90
C SER A 143 -9.11 -19.26 -17.48
N TYR A 144 -10.34 -19.05 -17.03
CA TYR A 144 -10.82 -19.53 -15.73
C TYR A 144 -11.13 -21.03 -15.77
N ASP A 145 -11.72 -21.53 -16.86
CA ASP A 145 -12.12 -22.94 -16.98
C ASP A 145 -10.91 -23.88 -16.97
N GLU A 146 -9.75 -23.41 -17.43
CA GLU A 146 -8.44 -24.10 -17.38
C GLU A 146 -7.84 -24.23 -15.97
N LEU A 147 -8.32 -23.46 -14.99
CA LEU A 147 -7.83 -23.52 -13.61
C LEU A 147 -8.29 -24.80 -12.92
N ASP A 148 -7.49 -25.29 -11.97
CA ASP A 148 -7.93 -26.34 -11.06
C ASP A 148 -8.97 -25.82 -10.05
N ASP A 149 -9.61 -26.73 -9.31
CA ASP A 149 -10.70 -26.37 -8.39
C ASP A 149 -10.25 -25.41 -7.28
N LYS A 150 -9.00 -25.51 -6.78
CA LYS A 150 -8.48 -24.65 -5.72
C LYS A 150 -8.06 -23.28 -6.25
N GLU A 151 -7.49 -23.23 -7.44
CA GLU A 151 -7.22 -22.00 -8.16
C GLU A 151 -8.50 -21.24 -8.50
N LYS A 152 -9.57 -21.96 -8.89
CA LYS A 152 -10.90 -21.39 -9.09
C LYS A 152 -11.42 -20.76 -7.80
N ASP A 153 -11.28 -21.44 -6.66
CA ASP A 153 -11.68 -20.88 -5.37
C ASP A 153 -10.87 -19.63 -4.99
N ILE A 154 -9.55 -19.63 -5.19
CA ILE A 154 -8.68 -18.46 -4.99
C ILE A 154 -9.13 -17.30 -5.87
N PHE A 155 -9.38 -17.57 -7.16
CA PHE A 155 -9.83 -16.57 -8.11
C PHE A 155 -11.15 -15.92 -7.66
N LEU A 156 -12.13 -16.73 -7.24
CA LEU A 156 -13.44 -16.25 -6.80
C LEU A 156 -13.35 -15.44 -5.50
N ASP A 157 -12.46 -15.83 -4.57
CA ASP A 157 -12.19 -15.07 -3.35
C ASP A 157 -11.56 -13.72 -3.66
N ILE A 158 -10.59 -13.66 -4.57
CA ILE A 158 -10.01 -12.38 -5.01
C ILE A 158 -11.07 -11.50 -5.69
N ALA A 159 -11.89 -12.09 -6.57
CA ALA A 159 -12.92 -11.35 -7.29
C ALA A 159 -13.98 -10.75 -6.35
N CYS A 160 -14.37 -11.49 -5.32
CA CYS A 160 -15.45 -11.09 -4.41
C CYS A 160 -14.97 -10.32 -3.17
N PHE A 161 -13.72 -10.52 -2.71
CA PHE A 161 -13.21 -10.02 -1.43
C PHE A 161 -11.89 -9.28 -1.56
N PHE A 162 -10.87 -9.91 -2.14
CA PHE A 162 -9.48 -9.49 -1.93
C PHE A 162 -8.88 -8.59 -3.01
N LYS A 163 -9.67 -8.08 -3.97
CA LYS A 163 -9.18 -7.05 -4.89
C LYS A 163 -8.67 -5.84 -4.10
N GLY A 164 -7.46 -5.39 -4.40
CA GLY A 164 -6.79 -4.27 -3.76
C GLY A 164 -6.08 -4.60 -2.45
N HIS A 165 -6.18 -5.85 -1.95
CA HIS A 165 -5.54 -6.26 -0.70
C HIS A 165 -4.10 -6.72 -0.94
N GLU A 166 -3.28 -6.67 0.12
CA GLU A 166 -1.86 -7.03 0.09
C GLU A 166 -1.70 -8.54 -0.15
N ARG A 167 -0.82 -8.91 -1.09
CA ARG A 167 -0.67 -10.28 -1.57
C ARG A 167 -0.30 -11.27 -0.46
N ASN A 168 0.67 -10.94 0.38
CA ASN A 168 1.20 -11.88 1.38
C ASN A 168 0.15 -12.22 2.44
N SER A 169 -0.64 -11.24 2.89
CA SER A 169 -1.78 -11.44 3.78
C SER A 169 -2.81 -12.40 3.17
N ILE A 170 -3.20 -12.17 1.91
CA ILE A 170 -4.17 -13.03 1.20
C ILE A 170 -3.62 -14.46 1.10
N THR A 171 -2.37 -14.62 0.69
CA THR A 171 -1.72 -15.92 0.54
C THR A 171 -1.80 -16.73 1.84
N LYS A 172 -1.50 -16.10 2.99
CA LYS A 172 -1.57 -16.77 4.30
C LYS A 172 -2.99 -17.22 4.65
N ILE A 173 -3.97 -16.32 4.55
CA ILE A 173 -5.38 -16.63 4.85
C ILE A 173 -5.86 -17.82 4.00
N LEU A 174 -5.55 -17.81 2.70
CA LEU A 174 -5.98 -18.85 1.77
C LEU A 174 -5.19 -20.16 1.93
N ASN A 175 -3.92 -20.11 2.32
CA ASN A 175 -3.16 -21.31 2.68
C ASN A 175 -3.76 -22.02 3.90
N GLU A 176 -4.21 -21.26 4.91
CA GLU A 176 -4.91 -21.80 6.09
C GLU A 176 -6.34 -22.31 5.75
N CYS A 177 -6.86 -21.96 4.56
CA CYS A 177 -8.05 -22.60 3.97
C CYS A 177 -7.70 -23.91 3.21
N GLY A 178 -6.41 -24.26 3.07
CA GLY A 178 -5.93 -25.41 2.31
C GLY A 178 -5.92 -25.20 0.79
N PHE A 179 -5.77 -23.96 0.33
CA PHE A 179 -5.87 -23.62 -1.10
C PHE A 179 -4.53 -23.58 -1.84
N PHE A 180 -3.38 -23.70 -1.17
CA PHE A 180 -2.06 -23.61 -1.79
C PHE A 180 -1.88 -22.30 -2.58
N ALA A 181 -2.21 -21.19 -1.93
CA ALA A 181 -2.31 -19.87 -2.54
C ALA A 181 -1.01 -19.34 -3.13
N ASP A 182 0.16 -19.77 -2.64
CA ASP A 182 1.44 -19.38 -3.23
C ASP A 182 1.54 -19.75 -4.71
N ILE A 183 1.26 -21.02 -5.03
CA ILE A 183 1.28 -21.52 -6.41
C ILE A 183 0.03 -21.08 -7.17
N GLY A 184 -1.14 -21.12 -6.53
CA GLY A 184 -2.39 -20.72 -7.18
C GLY A 184 -2.39 -19.26 -7.62
N ILE A 185 -1.96 -18.32 -6.76
CA ILE A 185 -1.83 -16.90 -7.14
C ILE A 185 -0.76 -16.71 -8.22
N SER A 186 0.32 -17.49 -8.21
CA SER A 186 1.33 -17.46 -9.28
C SER A 186 0.72 -17.85 -10.63
N HIS A 187 -0.09 -18.92 -10.69
CA HIS A 187 -0.76 -19.33 -11.92
C HIS A 187 -1.80 -18.30 -12.40
N LEU A 188 -2.53 -17.65 -11.49
CA LEU A 188 -3.42 -16.55 -11.85
C LEU A 188 -2.66 -15.36 -12.46
N LEU A 189 -1.45 -15.07 -11.98
CA LEU A 189 -0.57 -14.04 -12.55
C LEU A 189 -0.04 -14.45 -13.93
N ASP A 190 0.37 -15.71 -14.08
CA ASP A 190 0.89 -16.23 -15.36
C ASP A 190 -0.20 -16.22 -16.43
N LYS A 191 -1.44 -16.56 -16.08
CA LYS A 191 -2.62 -16.48 -16.97
C LYS A 191 -3.20 -15.07 -17.12
N ALA A 192 -2.55 -14.05 -16.56
CA ALA A 192 -2.96 -12.64 -16.59
C ALA A 192 -4.40 -12.37 -16.08
N LEU A 193 -4.91 -13.23 -15.20
CA LEU A 193 -6.23 -13.06 -14.55
C LEU A 193 -6.17 -12.02 -13.43
N VAL A 194 -4.99 -11.89 -12.80
CA VAL A 194 -4.68 -10.86 -11.81
C VAL A 194 -3.32 -10.22 -12.12
N ARG A 195 -3.01 -9.10 -11.46
CA ARG A 195 -1.70 -8.43 -11.49
C ARG A 195 -1.35 -7.94 -10.09
N VAL A 196 -0.07 -7.73 -9.83
CA VAL A 196 0.39 -7.09 -8.59
C VAL A 196 0.83 -5.66 -8.90
N ASP A 197 0.36 -4.69 -8.13
CA ASP A 197 0.80 -3.30 -8.28
C ASP A 197 2.12 -3.01 -7.52
N SER A 198 2.58 -1.77 -7.56
CA SER A 198 3.83 -1.36 -6.91
C SER A 198 3.81 -1.46 -5.38
N LYS A 199 2.63 -1.59 -4.77
CA LYS A 199 2.43 -1.72 -3.32
C LYS A 199 2.27 -3.17 -2.87
N ASN A 200 2.56 -4.13 -3.77
CA ASN A 200 2.32 -5.56 -3.56
C ASN A 200 0.83 -5.92 -3.37
N CYS A 201 -0.11 -5.08 -3.83
CA CYS A 201 -1.54 -5.38 -3.76
C CYS A 201 -2.01 -6.13 -5.01
N ILE A 202 -2.88 -7.13 -4.81
CA ILE A 202 -3.49 -7.89 -5.91
C ILE A 202 -4.56 -7.02 -6.57
N GLN A 203 -4.43 -6.82 -7.87
CA GLN A 203 -5.38 -6.10 -8.71
C GLN A 203 -5.99 -7.06 -9.73
N MET A 204 -7.29 -6.90 -9.98
CA MET A 204 -8.04 -7.66 -10.99
C MET A 204 -8.74 -6.69 -11.93
N HIS A 205 -8.74 -6.98 -13.23
CA HIS A 205 -9.46 -6.15 -14.20
C HIS A 205 -10.97 -6.20 -13.94
N ASP A 206 -11.68 -5.08 -14.07
CA ASP A 206 -13.09 -4.98 -13.67
C ASP A 206 -13.98 -6.00 -14.39
N LEU A 207 -13.79 -6.20 -15.70
CA LEU A 207 -14.51 -7.24 -16.46
C LEU A 207 -14.23 -8.68 -15.96
N ILE A 208 -12.99 -8.97 -15.53
CA ILE A 208 -12.63 -10.29 -14.99
C ILE A 208 -13.26 -10.47 -13.61
N GLN A 209 -13.27 -9.40 -12.80
CA GLN A 209 -13.93 -9.39 -11.51
C GLN A 209 -15.44 -9.62 -11.64
N GLU A 210 -16.10 -8.94 -12.58
CA GLU A 210 -17.53 -9.11 -12.82
C GLU A 210 -17.87 -10.51 -13.34
N MET A 211 -17.01 -11.10 -14.18
CA MET A 211 -17.13 -12.51 -14.57
C MET A 211 -17.05 -13.44 -13.34
N GLY A 212 -16.09 -13.22 -12.43
CA GLY A 212 -15.98 -14.00 -11.18
C GLY A 212 -17.24 -13.90 -10.32
N LYS A 213 -17.78 -12.70 -10.13
CA LYS A 213 -19.06 -12.49 -9.42
C LYS A 213 -20.23 -13.16 -10.14
N GLN A 214 -20.23 -13.16 -11.47
CA GLN A 214 -21.27 -13.79 -12.27
C GLN A 214 -21.26 -15.32 -12.11
N ILE A 215 -20.08 -15.94 -12.08
CA ILE A 215 -19.92 -17.38 -11.80
C ILE A 215 -20.54 -17.75 -10.44
N VAL A 216 -20.30 -16.95 -9.40
CA VAL A 216 -20.94 -17.16 -8.08
C VAL A 216 -22.46 -17.01 -8.16
N ARG A 217 -22.97 -16.06 -8.96
CA ARG A 217 -24.44 -15.90 -9.16
C ARG A 217 -25.07 -17.11 -9.86
N GLU A 218 -24.33 -17.81 -10.71
CA GLU A 218 -24.78 -19.03 -11.41
C GLU A 218 -25.02 -20.21 -10.47
N GLU A 219 -24.34 -20.26 -9.32
CA GLU A 219 -24.56 -21.31 -8.31
C GLU A 219 -26.00 -21.31 -7.77
N SER A 220 -26.62 -20.14 -7.66
CA SER A 220 -28.03 -19.98 -7.28
C SER A 220 -28.59 -18.62 -7.68
N HIS A 221 -29.30 -18.58 -8.80
CA HIS A 221 -29.86 -17.33 -9.32
C HIS A 221 -30.91 -16.68 -8.41
N LYS A 222 -31.78 -17.49 -7.79
CA LYS A 222 -32.94 -16.99 -7.02
C LYS A 222 -32.64 -16.77 -5.54
N ASN A 223 -31.71 -17.54 -4.98
CA ASN A 223 -31.46 -17.57 -3.55
C ASN A 223 -29.99 -17.27 -3.28
N PRO A 224 -29.61 -16.00 -3.04
CA PRO A 224 -28.23 -15.63 -2.76
C PRO A 224 -27.64 -16.41 -1.58
N GLY A 225 -28.41 -16.64 -0.52
CA GLY A 225 -27.97 -17.41 0.65
C GLY A 225 -27.63 -18.89 0.42
N GLN A 226 -27.75 -19.41 -0.82
CA GLN A 226 -27.30 -20.74 -1.23
C GLN A 226 -26.00 -20.74 -2.03
N ARG A 227 -25.43 -19.56 -2.30
CA ARG A 227 -24.15 -19.37 -3.00
C ARG A 227 -22.97 -19.50 -2.02
N SER A 228 -21.79 -19.80 -2.55
CA SER A 228 -20.53 -19.92 -1.84
C SER A 228 -20.02 -18.57 -1.32
N ARG A 229 -20.15 -17.51 -2.13
CA ARG A 229 -19.74 -16.14 -1.79
C ARG A 229 -20.89 -15.15 -1.88
N LEU A 230 -20.90 -14.21 -0.96
CA LEU A 230 -21.85 -13.10 -0.90
C LEU A 230 -21.07 -11.77 -0.86
N CYS A 231 -21.20 -10.95 -1.90
CA CYS A 231 -20.47 -9.67 -2.00
C CYS A 231 -21.30 -8.51 -2.59
N ASP A 232 -22.53 -8.75 -3.06
CA ASP A 232 -23.44 -7.66 -3.41
C ASP A 232 -24.08 -7.11 -2.13
N PRO A 233 -23.92 -5.81 -1.80
CA PRO A 233 -24.37 -5.27 -0.52
C PRO A 233 -25.88 -5.46 -0.27
N LYS A 234 -26.71 -5.36 -1.30
CA LYS A 234 -28.17 -5.49 -1.16
C LYS A 234 -28.58 -6.94 -0.95
N GLU A 235 -27.96 -7.86 -1.68
CA GLU A 235 -28.20 -9.29 -1.50
C GLU A 235 -27.72 -9.75 -0.12
N VAL A 236 -26.53 -9.32 0.31
CA VAL A 236 -25.99 -9.63 1.65
C VAL A 236 -26.93 -9.09 2.73
N TYR A 237 -27.38 -7.84 2.61
CA TYR A 237 -28.37 -7.26 3.53
C TYR A 237 -29.63 -8.12 3.65
N ASP A 238 -30.24 -8.53 2.52
CA ASP A 238 -31.45 -9.36 2.53
C ASP A 238 -31.19 -10.74 3.17
N VAL A 239 -30.04 -11.35 2.88
CA VAL A 239 -29.67 -12.66 3.42
C VAL A 239 -29.47 -12.60 4.93
N LEU A 240 -28.74 -11.60 5.42
CA LEU A 240 -28.43 -11.43 6.84
C LEU A 240 -29.68 -11.03 7.64
N LYS A 241 -30.45 -10.04 7.18
CA LYS A 241 -31.66 -9.57 7.86
C LYS A 241 -32.72 -10.67 8.03
N ASN A 242 -32.81 -11.57 7.06
CA ASN A 242 -33.83 -12.63 7.04
C ASN A 242 -33.28 -14.02 7.44
N ASN A 243 -32.05 -14.12 7.94
CA ASN A 243 -31.39 -15.38 8.33
C ASN A 243 -31.51 -16.48 7.23
N ARG A 244 -31.30 -16.10 5.97
CA ARG A 244 -31.44 -16.96 4.77
C ARG A 244 -30.14 -17.66 4.37
N GLY A 245 -29.04 -17.39 5.06
CA GLY A 245 -27.77 -18.06 4.79
C GLY A 245 -27.85 -19.57 5.05
N SER A 246 -27.19 -20.33 4.20
CA SER A 246 -27.09 -21.79 4.32
C SER A 246 -25.66 -22.23 4.59
N LYS A 247 -25.47 -23.54 4.78
CA LYS A 247 -24.14 -24.15 4.92
C LYS A 247 -23.24 -23.97 3.69
N ASN A 248 -23.79 -23.59 2.54
CA ASN A 248 -23.01 -23.36 1.34
C ASN A 248 -22.22 -22.06 1.41
N VAL A 249 -22.66 -21.10 2.22
CA VAL A 249 -22.00 -19.80 2.35
C VAL A 249 -20.65 -19.98 3.06
N GLU A 250 -19.58 -19.68 2.34
CA GLU A 250 -18.20 -19.75 2.80
C GLU A 250 -17.60 -18.36 3.04
N ALA A 251 -18.07 -17.34 2.32
CA ALA A 251 -17.52 -16.00 2.42
C ALA A 251 -18.62 -14.93 2.35
N ILE A 252 -18.57 -13.95 3.27
CA ILE A 252 -19.47 -12.77 3.28
C ILE A 252 -18.67 -11.48 3.35
N PHE A 253 -18.81 -10.67 2.30
CA PHE A 253 -18.32 -9.30 2.24
C PHE A 253 -19.52 -8.36 2.22
N PHE A 254 -19.67 -7.60 3.30
CA PHE A 254 -20.71 -6.61 3.44
C PHE A 254 -20.10 -5.21 3.45
N ASP A 255 -20.26 -4.49 2.35
CA ASP A 255 -20.02 -3.05 2.31
C ASP A 255 -21.25 -2.34 2.89
N ALA A 256 -21.16 -2.02 4.18
CA ALA A 256 -22.24 -1.40 4.93
C ALA A 256 -22.48 0.07 4.50
N THR A 257 -21.50 0.71 3.85
CA THR A 257 -21.58 2.10 3.40
C THR A 257 -22.66 2.31 2.32
N GLN A 258 -23.07 1.23 1.64
CA GLN A 258 -24.08 1.25 0.58
C GLN A 258 -25.48 0.87 1.06
N CYS A 259 -25.65 0.56 2.36
CA CYS A 259 -26.90 0.09 2.93
C CYS A 259 -27.36 0.99 4.08
N THR A 260 -28.66 0.94 4.38
CA THR A 260 -29.22 1.54 5.60
C THR A 260 -28.91 0.66 6.81
N HIS A 261 -29.00 1.22 8.01
CA HIS A 261 -28.84 0.54 9.30
C HIS A 261 -29.43 -0.89 9.34
N VAL A 262 -28.60 -1.86 9.73
CA VAL A 262 -28.93 -3.29 9.79
C VAL A 262 -29.00 -3.74 11.24
N ASN A 263 -30.07 -4.43 11.62
CA ASN A 263 -30.18 -5.07 12.93
C ASN A 263 -29.97 -6.56 12.73
N LEU A 264 -28.85 -7.08 13.23
CA LEU A 264 -28.55 -8.51 13.16
C LEU A 264 -29.10 -9.22 14.39
N ARG A 265 -29.58 -10.45 14.17
CA ARG A 265 -30.02 -11.34 15.25
C ARG A 265 -28.84 -12.14 15.79
N PRO A 266 -28.86 -12.60 17.04
CA PRO A 266 -27.76 -13.40 17.59
C PRO A 266 -27.48 -14.68 16.79
N ASP A 267 -28.51 -15.29 16.20
CA ASP A 267 -28.46 -16.55 15.44
C ASP A 267 -28.10 -16.37 13.94
N THR A 268 -27.76 -15.15 13.49
CA THR A 268 -27.58 -14.80 12.06
C THR A 268 -26.64 -15.77 11.33
N PHE A 269 -25.53 -16.15 11.97
CA PHE A 269 -24.48 -16.99 11.37
C PHE A 269 -24.59 -18.49 11.69
N GLU A 270 -25.55 -18.90 12.52
CA GLU A 270 -25.65 -20.27 13.05
C GLU A 270 -25.79 -21.34 11.94
N LYS A 271 -26.45 -20.99 10.83
CA LYS A 271 -26.66 -21.89 9.69
C LYS A 271 -25.47 -21.95 8.73
N MET A 272 -24.53 -21.01 8.80
CA MET A 272 -23.41 -20.84 7.85
C MET A 272 -22.16 -21.54 8.35
N LYS A 273 -22.25 -22.86 8.57
CA LYS A 273 -21.21 -23.64 9.26
C LYS A 273 -19.85 -23.70 8.54
N ASN A 274 -19.82 -23.41 7.24
CA ASN A 274 -18.62 -23.42 6.42
C ASN A 274 -18.03 -22.01 6.20
N LEU A 275 -18.58 -20.99 6.87
CA LEU A 275 -18.09 -19.62 6.74
C LEU A 275 -16.64 -19.52 7.22
N ARG A 276 -15.75 -19.12 6.31
CA ARG A 276 -14.31 -18.96 6.54
C ARG A 276 -13.84 -17.52 6.40
N LEU A 277 -14.55 -16.68 5.64
CA LEU A 277 -14.27 -15.25 5.51
C LEU A 277 -15.50 -14.42 5.90
N LEU A 278 -15.35 -13.51 6.86
CA LEU A 278 -16.39 -12.58 7.25
C LEU A 278 -15.83 -11.17 7.32
N ALA A 279 -16.37 -10.28 6.49
CA ALA A 279 -15.94 -8.90 6.38
C ALA A 279 -17.13 -7.95 6.38
N PHE A 280 -17.19 -7.06 7.36
CA PHE A 280 -18.11 -5.93 7.44
C PHE A 280 -17.30 -4.65 7.30
N GLN A 281 -17.28 -4.10 6.10
CA GLN A 281 -16.62 -2.83 5.84
C GLN A 281 -17.61 -1.69 6.10
N ASP A 282 -17.18 -0.69 6.87
CA ASP A 282 -17.98 0.49 7.20
C ASP A 282 -17.10 1.75 7.14
N GLN A 283 -17.72 2.93 7.17
CA GLN A 283 -16.98 4.16 7.41
C GLN A 283 -16.64 4.25 8.90
N LYS A 284 -15.38 4.60 9.22
CA LYS A 284 -14.93 4.79 10.62
C LYS A 284 -15.94 5.64 11.40
N GLY A 285 -16.48 5.09 12.49
CA GLY A 285 -17.39 5.78 13.41
C GLY A 285 -18.88 5.77 13.03
N VAL A 286 -19.26 5.25 11.86
CA VAL A 286 -20.67 5.00 11.50
C VAL A 286 -21.08 3.65 12.07
N LYS A 287 -22.28 3.60 12.67
CA LYS A 287 -22.86 2.37 13.23
C LYS A 287 -23.86 1.79 12.25
N SER A 288 -23.39 1.29 11.10
CA SER A 288 -24.31 0.76 10.09
C SER A 288 -24.90 -0.59 10.50
N VAL A 289 -24.27 -1.30 11.44
CA VAL A 289 -24.77 -2.59 11.95
C VAL A 289 -24.94 -2.55 13.47
N SER A 290 -26.10 -2.98 13.94
CA SER A 290 -26.42 -3.10 15.37
C SER A 290 -26.73 -4.54 15.78
N LEU A 291 -26.32 -4.87 17.00
CA LEU A 291 -26.51 -6.16 17.64
C LEU A 291 -27.25 -5.95 18.99
N PRO A 292 -28.53 -5.56 18.99
CA PRO A 292 -29.26 -5.16 20.21
C PRO A 292 -29.42 -6.31 21.21
N HIS A 293 -29.36 -7.55 20.74
CA HIS A 293 -29.47 -8.76 21.56
C HIS A 293 -28.14 -9.52 21.66
N GLY A 294 -27.02 -8.87 21.32
CA GLY A 294 -25.70 -9.50 21.25
C GLY A 294 -25.47 -10.31 19.98
N LEU A 295 -24.31 -10.95 19.93
CA LEU A 295 -23.87 -11.84 18.84
C LEU A 295 -23.81 -13.28 19.39
N GLY A 296 -24.43 -14.22 18.69
CA GLY A 296 -24.35 -15.64 19.03
C GLY A 296 -23.03 -16.26 18.58
N LEU A 297 -23.04 -17.58 18.37
CA LEU A 297 -21.86 -18.34 17.96
C LEU A 297 -21.42 -17.96 16.54
N LEU A 298 -20.17 -17.54 16.39
CA LEU A 298 -19.53 -17.47 15.07
C LEU A 298 -19.08 -18.88 14.63
N PRO A 299 -19.03 -19.14 13.32
CA PRO A 299 -18.58 -20.42 12.79
C PRO A 299 -17.11 -20.72 13.13
N GLU A 300 -16.82 -21.96 13.52
CA GLU A 300 -15.47 -22.44 13.91
C GLU A 300 -14.45 -22.41 12.76
N ASN A 301 -14.93 -22.36 11.51
CA ASN A 301 -14.09 -22.37 10.33
C ASN A 301 -13.55 -20.98 9.93
N LEU A 302 -13.74 -19.95 10.75
CA LEU A 302 -13.35 -18.59 10.42
C LEU A 302 -11.82 -18.42 10.37
N ARG A 303 -11.29 -17.96 9.23
CA ARG A 303 -9.87 -17.63 9.01
C ARG A 303 -9.62 -16.12 8.98
N TYR A 304 -10.63 -15.38 8.53
CA TYR A 304 -10.56 -13.93 8.38
C TYR A 304 -11.81 -13.30 8.99
N PHE A 305 -11.60 -12.40 9.93
CA PHE A 305 -12.68 -11.66 10.58
C PHE A 305 -12.39 -10.16 10.59
N LEU A 306 -13.05 -9.44 9.69
CA LEU A 306 -13.05 -7.98 9.65
C LEU A 306 -14.44 -7.45 10.00
N TRP A 307 -14.51 -6.53 10.95
CA TRP A 307 -15.74 -5.82 11.29
C TRP A 307 -15.46 -4.38 11.75
N ASP A 308 -15.50 -3.46 10.80
CA ASP A 308 -15.37 -2.03 11.07
C ASP A 308 -16.57 -1.53 11.88
N GLY A 309 -16.33 -0.73 12.91
CA GLY A 309 -17.39 -0.22 13.78
C GLY A 309 -18.07 -1.30 14.62
N TYR A 310 -17.39 -2.42 14.91
CA TYR A 310 -17.96 -3.54 15.67
C TYR A 310 -18.69 -3.05 16.95
N PRO A 311 -19.98 -3.40 17.12
CA PRO A 311 -20.85 -2.66 18.05
C PRO A 311 -20.85 -3.21 19.48
N LEU A 312 -20.20 -4.34 19.75
CA LEU A 312 -20.16 -4.94 21.09
C LEU A 312 -18.89 -4.54 21.84
N LYS A 313 -19.00 -4.49 23.17
CA LYS A 313 -17.90 -4.12 24.08
C LYS A 313 -16.80 -5.18 24.19
N THR A 314 -17.10 -6.42 23.82
CA THR A 314 -16.18 -7.56 23.88
C THR A 314 -16.59 -8.59 22.85
N LEU A 315 -15.65 -9.46 22.45
CA LEU A 315 -15.98 -10.63 21.66
C LEU A 315 -16.69 -11.67 22.56
N PRO A 316 -17.74 -12.34 22.07
CA PRO A 316 -18.40 -13.39 22.82
C PRO A 316 -17.43 -14.50 23.30
N PRO A 317 -17.60 -15.04 24.52
CA PRO A 317 -16.65 -15.99 25.12
C PRO A 317 -16.64 -17.39 24.47
N THR A 318 -17.65 -17.71 23.65
CA THR A 318 -17.80 -18.99 22.94
C THR A 318 -17.10 -19.02 21.58
N PHE A 319 -16.13 -18.12 21.39
CA PHE A 319 -15.35 -17.99 20.16
C PHE A 319 -14.27 -19.07 20.08
N CYS A 320 -14.50 -20.12 19.28
CA CYS A 320 -13.43 -21.03 18.87
C CYS A 320 -12.72 -20.39 17.67
N LEU A 321 -11.64 -19.63 17.95
CA LEU A 321 -10.84 -18.94 16.94
C LEU A 321 -9.57 -19.70 16.56
N GLU A 322 -9.51 -21.01 16.81
CA GLU A 322 -8.28 -21.78 16.64
C GLU A 322 -7.67 -21.64 15.23
N MET A 323 -8.54 -21.46 14.25
CA MET A 323 -8.16 -21.31 12.85
C MET A 323 -8.04 -19.86 12.38
N LEU A 324 -8.33 -18.87 13.22
CA LEU A 324 -8.32 -17.46 12.83
C LEU A 324 -6.90 -17.00 12.53
N VAL A 325 -6.71 -16.37 11.37
CA VAL A 325 -5.42 -15.86 10.89
C VAL A 325 -5.33 -14.35 11.04
N GLU A 326 -6.43 -13.64 10.78
CA GLU A 326 -6.49 -12.19 10.88
C GLU A 326 -7.80 -11.74 11.53
N LEU A 327 -7.65 -10.87 12.53
CA LEU A 327 -8.72 -10.19 13.25
C LEU A 327 -8.59 -8.68 13.05
N SER A 328 -9.62 -8.04 12.53
CA SER A 328 -9.69 -6.59 12.37
C SER A 328 -11.02 -6.05 12.89
N LEU A 329 -10.99 -5.22 13.92
CA LEU A 329 -12.15 -4.57 14.53
C LEU A 329 -11.92 -3.06 14.59
N THR A 330 -11.62 -2.45 13.45
CA THR A 330 -11.26 -1.02 13.41
C THR A 330 -12.44 -0.13 13.80
N GLY A 331 -12.17 0.98 14.49
CA GLY A 331 -13.20 1.93 14.90
C GLY A 331 -14.28 1.35 15.81
N SER A 332 -14.00 0.24 16.52
CA SER A 332 -15.00 -0.52 17.27
C SER A 332 -15.37 0.11 18.62
N LEU A 333 -16.45 -0.42 19.24
CA LEU A 333 -16.85 -0.11 20.61
C LEU A 333 -16.24 -1.07 21.64
N VAL A 334 -15.23 -1.86 21.25
CA VAL A 334 -14.59 -2.83 22.14
C VAL A 334 -13.90 -2.08 23.28
N GLU A 335 -14.28 -2.43 24.51
CA GLU A 335 -13.61 -1.97 25.73
C GLU A 335 -12.53 -2.98 26.15
N LYS A 336 -12.82 -4.28 25.96
CA LYS A 336 -11.92 -5.40 26.22
C LYS A 336 -12.13 -6.48 25.18
N LEU A 337 -11.08 -6.90 24.48
CA LEU A 337 -11.21 -7.83 23.35
C LEU A 337 -11.77 -9.19 23.77
N TRP A 338 -11.14 -9.85 24.76
CA TRP A 338 -11.57 -11.11 25.36
C TRP A 338 -11.23 -11.17 26.84
N ASN A 339 -11.91 -12.06 27.57
CA ASN A 339 -11.66 -12.29 29.00
C ASN A 339 -10.59 -13.36 29.20
N GLY A 340 -9.50 -13.02 29.88
CA GLY A 340 -8.40 -13.94 30.18
C GLY A 340 -7.49 -14.18 28.98
N VAL A 341 -6.89 -15.38 28.93
CA VAL A 341 -6.02 -15.81 27.83
C VAL A 341 -6.84 -16.63 26.85
N LEU A 342 -6.98 -16.14 25.61
CA LEU A 342 -7.60 -16.88 24.52
C LEU A 342 -6.52 -17.58 23.69
N ASN A 343 -6.71 -18.87 23.40
CA ASN A 343 -5.81 -19.64 22.57
C ASN A 343 -6.19 -19.46 21.09
N VAL A 344 -5.34 -18.75 20.34
CA VAL A 344 -5.56 -18.42 18.91
C VAL A 344 -4.25 -18.67 18.15
N PRO A 345 -3.83 -19.94 18.01
CA PRO A 345 -2.48 -20.28 17.60
C PRO A 345 -2.12 -19.84 16.16
N ASN A 346 -3.11 -19.75 15.26
CA ASN A 346 -2.89 -19.38 13.86
C ASN A 346 -2.94 -17.88 13.59
N LEU A 347 -3.22 -17.06 14.61
CA LEU A 347 -3.39 -15.62 14.46
C LEU A 347 -2.05 -14.97 14.11
N GLU A 348 -1.99 -14.32 12.95
CA GLU A 348 -0.82 -13.58 12.48
C GLU A 348 -1.01 -12.05 12.57
N LYS A 349 -2.26 -11.56 12.58
CA LYS A 349 -2.55 -10.12 12.65
C LYS A 349 -3.75 -9.81 13.55
N ILE A 350 -3.57 -8.80 14.41
CA ILE A 350 -4.64 -8.11 15.14
C ILE A 350 -4.61 -6.63 14.75
N ASP A 351 -5.77 -6.11 14.38
CA ASP A 351 -5.98 -4.70 14.08
C ASP A 351 -7.20 -4.18 14.84
N LEU A 352 -6.98 -3.36 15.87
CA LEU A 352 -8.02 -2.70 16.67
C LEU A 352 -8.00 -1.19 16.46
N SER A 353 -7.37 -0.71 15.39
CA SER A 353 -7.09 0.70 15.19
C SER A 353 -8.36 1.57 15.21
N GLY A 354 -8.32 2.72 15.87
CA GLY A 354 -9.46 3.62 16.08
C GLY A 354 -10.47 3.15 17.12
N SER A 355 -10.21 2.07 17.87
CA SER A 355 -11.07 1.62 18.96
C SER A 355 -10.87 2.50 20.20
N THR A 356 -11.41 3.73 20.16
CA THR A 356 -11.22 4.77 21.19
C THR A 356 -11.72 4.37 22.59
N LYS A 357 -12.55 3.33 22.69
CA LYS A 357 -13.08 2.78 23.96
C LYS A 357 -12.25 1.65 24.54
N LEU A 358 -11.21 1.19 23.86
CA LEU A 358 -10.35 0.11 24.34
C LEU A 358 -9.58 0.58 25.58
N ILE A 359 -9.90 -0.01 26.73
CA ILE A 359 -9.29 0.35 28.03
C ILE A 359 -8.18 -0.63 28.45
N GLU A 360 -8.15 -1.83 27.86
CA GLU A 360 -7.21 -2.89 28.19
C GLU A 360 -6.60 -3.45 26.91
N CYS A 361 -5.26 -3.45 26.84
CA CYS A 361 -4.52 -4.11 25.78
C CYS A 361 -4.78 -5.63 25.82
N PRO A 362 -5.05 -6.31 24.69
CA PRO A 362 -5.31 -7.74 24.71
C PRO A 362 -4.07 -8.54 25.15
N ASN A 363 -4.29 -9.53 26.02
CA ASN A 363 -3.27 -10.53 26.32
C ASN A 363 -3.17 -11.51 25.13
N VAL A 364 -1.99 -11.58 24.51
CA VAL A 364 -1.73 -12.33 23.27
C VAL A 364 -0.81 -13.54 23.49
N SER A 365 -0.60 -13.96 24.74
CA SER A 365 0.26 -15.11 25.06
C SER A 365 -0.18 -16.43 24.40
N GLY A 366 -1.47 -16.58 24.10
CA GLY A 366 -2.03 -17.72 23.35
C GLY A 366 -1.94 -17.59 21.82
N SER A 367 -1.22 -16.60 21.28
CA SER A 367 -1.10 -16.32 19.83
C SER A 367 0.36 -16.30 19.38
N PRO A 368 1.11 -17.42 19.44
CA PRO A 368 2.56 -17.48 19.19
C PRO A 368 2.97 -17.09 17.75
N ASN A 369 2.05 -17.14 16.78
CA ASN A 369 2.31 -16.79 15.39
C ASN A 369 2.05 -15.32 15.06
N LEU A 370 1.65 -14.50 16.03
CA LEU A 370 1.28 -13.11 15.83
C LEU A 370 2.47 -12.26 15.38
N LYS A 371 2.31 -11.55 14.26
CA LYS A 371 3.35 -10.74 13.60
C LYS A 371 3.01 -9.25 13.59
N TYR A 372 1.74 -8.91 13.46
CA TYR A 372 1.28 -7.53 13.32
C TYR A 372 0.25 -7.22 14.42
N VAL A 373 0.57 -6.23 15.26
CA VAL A 373 -0.33 -5.70 16.28
C VAL A 373 -0.55 -4.22 16.01
N LEU A 374 -1.74 -3.88 15.52
CA LEU A 374 -2.13 -2.52 15.18
C LEU A 374 -3.18 -2.05 16.19
N LEU A 375 -2.83 -1.04 16.97
CA LEU A 375 -3.60 -0.43 18.04
C LEU A 375 -3.59 1.09 17.92
N ASP A 376 -3.35 1.65 16.73
CA ASP A 376 -3.32 3.10 16.56
C ASP A 376 -4.69 3.73 16.87
N GLU A 377 -4.70 4.97 17.36
CA GLU A 377 -5.89 5.71 17.79
C GLU A 377 -6.72 5.00 18.89
N CYS A 378 -6.12 4.08 19.67
CA CYS A 378 -6.73 3.52 20.89
C CYS A 378 -6.57 4.47 22.09
N GLU A 379 -7.29 5.60 22.05
CA GLU A 379 -7.08 6.74 22.95
C GLU A 379 -7.21 6.44 24.46
N SER A 380 -8.01 5.44 24.86
CA SER A 380 -8.29 5.13 26.28
C SER A 380 -7.30 4.16 26.92
N MET A 381 -6.40 3.55 26.15
CA MET A 381 -5.50 2.49 26.63
C MET A 381 -4.30 3.09 27.41
N PRO A 382 -4.08 2.72 28.68
CA PRO A 382 -3.04 3.33 29.51
C PRO A 382 -1.65 2.70 29.36
N GLU A 383 -1.58 1.42 28.99
CA GLU A 383 -0.35 0.63 28.90
C GLU A 383 -0.47 -0.45 27.81
N VAL A 384 0.68 -0.88 27.29
CA VAL A 384 0.79 -2.03 26.38
C VAL A 384 1.04 -3.28 27.21
N ASP A 385 0.27 -4.35 26.98
CA ASP A 385 0.45 -5.61 27.70
C ASP A 385 1.79 -6.26 27.34
N SER A 386 2.56 -6.65 28.37
CA SER A 386 3.91 -7.20 28.21
C SER A 386 3.97 -8.49 27.36
N SER A 387 2.86 -9.25 27.26
CA SER A 387 2.80 -10.48 26.46
C SER A 387 3.07 -10.24 24.97
N ILE A 388 2.82 -9.02 24.46
CA ILE A 388 3.15 -8.65 23.08
C ILE A 388 4.66 -8.78 22.84
N PHE A 389 5.48 -8.37 23.79
CA PHE A 389 6.94 -8.41 23.66
C PHE A 389 7.53 -9.82 23.86
N HIS A 390 6.75 -10.78 24.38
CA HIS A 390 7.17 -12.19 24.51
C HIS A 390 7.05 -12.99 23.20
N LEU A 391 6.32 -12.45 22.21
CA LEU A 391 6.07 -13.11 20.94
C LEU A 391 7.36 -13.28 20.14
N GLN A 392 7.62 -14.47 19.60
CA GLN A 392 8.85 -14.75 18.86
C GLN A 392 8.82 -14.23 17.41
N LYS A 393 7.63 -13.97 16.87
CA LYS A 393 7.41 -13.60 15.45
C LYS A 393 6.85 -12.19 15.27
N LEU A 394 6.73 -11.39 16.33
CA LEU A 394 6.21 -10.03 16.23
C LEU A 394 7.16 -9.18 15.36
N GLU A 395 6.66 -8.67 14.24
CA GLU A 395 7.39 -7.83 13.30
C GLU A 395 7.03 -6.35 13.48
N VAL A 396 5.75 -6.05 13.75
CA VAL A 396 5.24 -4.66 13.83
C VAL A 396 4.31 -4.48 15.02
N LEU A 397 4.60 -3.46 15.84
CA LEU A 397 3.70 -2.93 16.85
C LEU A 397 3.43 -1.45 16.57
N ASN A 398 2.16 -1.09 16.33
CA ASN A 398 1.73 0.28 16.15
C ASN A 398 0.74 0.67 17.25
N VAL A 399 1.08 1.66 18.06
CA VAL A 399 0.26 2.26 19.12
C VAL A 399 0.13 3.78 18.93
N SER A 400 0.34 4.27 17.71
CA SER A 400 0.31 5.71 17.41
C SER A 400 -1.05 6.34 17.73
N GLY A 401 -1.08 7.55 18.28
CA GLY A 401 -2.33 8.23 18.63
C GLY A 401 -3.00 7.70 19.89
N CYS A 402 -2.39 6.77 20.63
CA CYS A 402 -2.87 6.35 21.95
C CYS A 402 -2.57 7.43 22.99
N THR A 403 -3.45 8.43 23.10
CA THR A 403 -3.20 9.62 23.92
C THR A 403 -3.15 9.35 25.42
N SER A 404 -3.82 8.31 25.94
CA SER A 404 -3.74 7.95 27.37
C SER A 404 -2.57 7.04 27.72
N LEU A 405 -1.80 6.57 26.73
CA LEU A 405 -0.69 5.64 26.93
C LEU A 405 0.43 6.33 27.71
N LYS A 406 0.80 5.76 28.86
CA LYS A 406 1.83 6.32 29.78
C LYS A 406 3.15 5.59 29.73
N SER A 407 3.11 4.28 29.52
CA SER A 407 4.29 3.42 29.59
C SER A 407 4.23 2.30 28.56
N ILE A 408 5.39 1.99 27.99
CA ILE A 408 5.65 0.78 27.20
C ILE A 408 6.81 0.06 27.88
N SER A 409 6.53 -1.02 28.60
CA SER A 409 7.53 -1.69 29.42
C SER A 409 7.46 -3.21 29.29
N SER A 410 8.63 -3.84 29.20
CA SER A 410 8.80 -5.28 29.21
C SER A 410 10.24 -5.63 29.58
N ASN A 411 10.40 -6.74 30.29
CA ASN A 411 11.73 -7.29 30.60
C ASN A 411 12.43 -7.95 29.41
N THR A 412 11.74 -8.09 28.28
CA THR A 412 12.17 -8.79 27.08
C THR A 412 11.60 -8.08 25.85
N CYS A 413 12.14 -8.39 24.66
CA CYS A 413 11.61 -7.88 23.40
C CYS A 413 11.59 -9.01 22.37
N SER A 414 10.74 -8.88 21.35
CA SER A 414 10.66 -9.84 20.27
C SER A 414 11.91 -9.74 19.39
N PRO A 415 12.62 -10.84 19.10
CA PRO A 415 13.79 -10.81 18.22
C PRO A 415 13.44 -10.53 16.75
N ALA A 416 12.18 -10.67 16.37
CA ALA A 416 11.69 -10.42 15.01
C ALA A 416 11.22 -8.97 14.80
N LEU A 417 11.19 -8.14 15.85
CA LEU A 417 10.61 -6.80 15.79
C LEU A 417 11.38 -5.91 14.82
N ARG A 418 10.68 -5.42 13.80
CA ARG A 418 11.21 -4.52 12.77
C ARG A 418 10.68 -3.10 12.92
N GLN A 419 9.49 -2.92 13.50
CA GLN A 419 8.91 -1.59 13.66
C GLN A 419 8.11 -1.46 14.96
N LEU A 420 8.42 -0.40 15.71
CA LEU A 420 7.63 0.08 16.86
C LEU A 420 7.24 1.55 16.62
N SER A 421 5.94 1.83 16.54
CA SER A 421 5.43 3.18 16.28
C SER A 421 4.49 3.65 17.38
N ALA A 422 4.84 4.74 18.06
CA ALA A 422 4.08 5.44 19.08
C ALA A 422 4.06 6.96 18.77
N ILE A 423 3.67 7.29 17.53
CA ILE A 423 3.55 8.67 17.05
C ILE A 423 2.38 9.32 17.78
N ASN A 424 2.54 10.56 18.26
CA ASN A 424 1.49 11.32 18.97
C ASN A 424 0.95 10.66 20.26
N CYS A 425 1.72 9.79 20.90
CA CYS A 425 1.42 9.26 22.23
C CYS A 425 1.84 10.25 23.32
N PHE A 426 1.12 11.38 23.43
CA PHE A 426 1.55 12.56 24.17
C PHE A 426 1.74 12.41 25.69
N ASN A 427 1.23 11.33 26.29
CA ASN A 427 1.40 11.05 27.71
C ASN A 427 2.46 9.96 27.98
N LEU A 428 3.15 9.49 26.94
CA LEU A 428 4.17 8.44 27.03
C LEU A 428 5.43 9.00 27.70
N LYS A 429 5.74 8.48 28.89
CA LYS A 429 6.84 8.95 29.75
C LYS A 429 7.88 7.87 30.05
N ASP A 430 7.47 6.61 29.96
CA ASP A 430 8.32 5.46 30.24
C ASP A 430 8.37 4.53 29.04
N LEU A 431 9.59 4.17 28.66
CA LEU A 431 9.90 3.20 27.62
C LEU A 431 10.98 2.28 28.17
N SER A 432 10.58 1.15 28.73
CA SER A 432 11.49 0.23 29.42
C SER A 432 11.48 -1.12 28.72
N VAL A 433 12.08 -1.20 27.52
CA VAL A 433 12.20 -2.41 26.69
C VAL A 433 13.65 -2.56 26.21
N PRO A 434 14.25 -3.75 26.27
CA PRO A 434 15.63 -3.96 25.83
C PRO A 434 15.71 -4.05 24.29
N PHE A 435 16.12 -2.96 23.64
CA PHE A 435 16.27 -2.84 22.18
C PHE A 435 17.71 -3.02 21.68
N ASP A 436 18.68 -3.15 22.59
CA ASP A 436 20.12 -3.08 22.34
C ASP A 436 20.66 -4.17 21.41
N TYR A 437 19.91 -5.25 21.21
CA TYR A 437 20.26 -6.38 20.33
C TYR A 437 19.48 -6.41 19.00
N LEU A 438 18.61 -5.43 18.73
CA LEU A 438 17.76 -5.43 17.54
C LEU A 438 18.39 -4.61 16.39
N ASP A 439 19.00 -5.31 15.45
CA ASP A 439 19.50 -4.70 14.21
C ASP A 439 18.34 -4.30 13.27
N GLY A 440 18.37 -3.06 12.79
CA GLY A 440 17.45 -2.53 11.79
C GLY A 440 16.06 -2.16 12.30
N LEU A 441 15.85 -2.02 13.61
CA LEU A 441 14.56 -1.61 14.18
C LEU A 441 14.21 -0.18 13.75
N GLY A 442 13.01 0.01 13.20
CA GLY A 442 12.38 1.31 13.01
C GLY A 442 11.62 1.72 14.27
N LEU A 443 11.97 2.86 14.87
CA LEU A 443 11.36 3.36 16.10
C LEU A 443 10.84 4.79 15.90
N SER A 444 9.53 4.97 16.10
CA SER A 444 8.85 6.26 15.94
C SER A 444 8.17 6.69 17.23
N LEU A 445 8.61 7.78 17.87
CA LEU A 445 8.16 8.26 19.19
C LEU A 445 7.94 9.79 19.20
N THR A 446 7.14 10.33 18.27
CA THR A 446 6.96 11.79 18.14
C THR A 446 6.28 12.46 19.33
N GLY A 447 5.48 11.71 20.10
CA GLY A 447 4.73 12.21 21.25
C GLY A 447 5.42 12.07 22.60
N TRP A 448 6.70 11.72 22.63
CA TRP A 448 7.44 11.44 23.87
C TRP A 448 7.48 12.63 24.85
N ASP A 449 7.10 12.40 26.11
CA ASP A 449 7.13 13.38 27.23
C ASP A 449 8.01 12.90 28.40
N GLY A 450 8.92 11.93 28.16
CA GLY A 450 9.87 11.48 29.17
C GLY A 450 11.13 12.35 29.22
N ASN A 451 11.73 12.47 30.41
CA ASN A 451 12.91 13.31 30.63
C ASN A 451 14.21 12.71 30.07
N GLU A 452 14.31 11.38 30.02
CA GLU A 452 15.50 10.66 29.59
C GLU A 452 15.12 9.48 28.69
N LEU A 453 15.98 9.16 27.73
CA LEU A 453 15.83 7.92 26.95
C LEU A 453 16.29 6.72 27.79
N PRO A 454 15.68 5.53 27.60
CA PRO A 454 16.14 4.33 28.29
C PRO A 454 17.56 3.97 27.90
N SER A 455 18.31 3.38 28.85
CA SER A 455 19.69 2.95 28.63
C SER A 455 19.82 2.00 27.44
N SER A 456 18.85 1.09 27.25
CA SER A 456 18.81 0.18 26.11
C SER A 456 18.82 0.90 24.76
N LEU A 457 18.18 2.06 24.66
CA LEU A 457 18.16 2.87 23.44
C LEU A 457 19.45 3.68 23.28
N LEU A 458 20.03 4.21 24.36
CA LEU A 458 21.32 4.91 24.29
C LEU A 458 22.47 4.02 23.78
N HIS A 459 22.39 2.72 24.07
CA HIS A 459 23.36 1.70 23.65
C HIS A 459 22.96 0.95 22.36
N ALA A 460 21.79 1.22 21.80
CA ALA A 460 21.35 0.59 20.55
C ALA A 460 22.26 1.00 19.39
N LYS A 461 22.47 0.07 18.46
CA LYS A 461 23.26 0.29 17.24
C LYS A 461 22.45 -0.16 16.04
N ASN A 462 22.71 0.45 14.90
CA ASN A 462 22.12 0.09 13.61
C ASN A 462 20.58 0.11 13.60
N LEU A 463 19.94 1.05 14.30
CA LEU A 463 18.50 1.27 14.09
C LEU A 463 18.24 1.59 12.62
N GLY A 464 17.13 1.09 12.09
CA GLY A 464 16.76 1.28 10.69
C GLY A 464 16.25 2.69 10.41
N ASN A 465 15.38 3.19 11.28
CA ASN A 465 14.82 4.54 11.21
C ASN A 465 14.49 5.01 12.62
N PHE A 466 14.74 6.28 12.92
CA PHE A 466 14.42 6.87 14.22
C PHE A 466 13.64 8.17 14.03
N PHE A 467 12.38 8.20 14.45
CA PHE A 467 11.51 9.37 14.35
C PHE A 467 11.19 9.91 15.74
N PHE A 468 11.70 11.10 16.08
CA PHE A 468 11.68 11.62 17.45
C PHE A 468 11.54 13.15 17.49
N PRO A 469 10.97 13.76 18.54
CA PRO A 469 11.00 15.21 18.70
C PRO A 469 12.42 15.74 18.91
N ILE A 470 12.69 16.98 18.50
CA ILE A 470 13.93 17.66 18.89
C ILE A 470 13.97 17.74 20.42
N SER A 471 14.98 17.14 21.04
CA SER A 471 15.09 17.04 22.51
C SER A 471 16.53 16.88 22.96
N ASP A 472 16.86 17.43 24.12
CA ASP A 472 18.16 17.26 24.80
C ASP A 472 18.48 15.78 25.08
N CYS A 473 17.46 14.89 25.13
CA CYS A 473 17.68 13.46 25.31
C CYS A 473 18.54 12.84 24.18
N LEU A 474 18.59 13.48 23.01
CA LEU A 474 19.34 13.00 21.84
C LEU A 474 20.83 13.35 21.87
N VAL A 475 21.28 14.18 22.82
CA VAL A 475 22.68 14.61 22.91
C VAL A 475 23.62 13.46 23.34
N ASN A 476 23.08 12.46 24.04
CA ASN A 476 23.86 11.33 24.57
C ASN A 476 23.84 10.10 23.67
N LEU A 477 23.39 10.22 22.42
CA LEU A 477 23.39 9.10 21.47
C LEU A 477 24.82 8.70 21.10
N THR A 478 25.03 7.39 21.00
CA THR A 478 26.33 6.81 20.63
C THR A 478 26.51 6.74 19.11
N GLU A 479 27.76 6.65 18.64
CA GLU A 479 28.05 6.50 17.21
C GLU A 479 27.40 5.24 16.61
N ASN A 480 27.01 5.31 15.33
CA ASN A 480 26.32 4.26 14.59
C ASN A 480 24.97 3.86 15.21
N PHE A 481 24.34 4.79 15.93
CA PHE A 481 23.00 4.61 16.49
C PHE A 481 21.97 4.34 15.38
N VAL A 482 21.95 5.15 14.32
CA VAL A 482 20.95 5.07 13.24
C VAL A 482 21.45 5.73 11.94
N ASP A 483 21.09 5.16 10.78
CA ASP A 483 21.40 5.74 9.47
C ASP A 483 20.44 6.88 9.07
N ARG A 484 19.19 6.84 9.56
CA ARG A 484 18.13 7.80 9.23
C ARG A 484 17.42 8.34 10.47
N ILE A 485 17.46 9.65 10.66
CA ILE A 485 16.74 10.38 11.71
C ILE A 485 15.68 11.29 11.10
N CYS A 486 14.46 11.20 11.61
CA CYS A 486 13.40 12.17 11.38
C CYS A 486 13.15 12.97 12.67
N LEU A 487 13.16 14.29 12.58
CA LEU A 487 12.99 15.22 13.69
C LEU A 487 11.70 16.04 13.50
N VAL A 488 10.93 16.18 14.59
CA VAL A 488 9.70 16.97 14.64
C VAL A 488 9.72 17.97 15.80
N LYS A 489 8.75 18.89 15.81
CA LYS A 489 8.55 19.82 16.92
C LYS A 489 8.34 19.08 18.24
N GLN A 490 8.95 19.59 19.31
CA GLN A 490 8.65 19.18 20.67
C GLN A 490 7.44 19.96 21.19
N ARG A 491 6.48 19.28 21.81
CA ARG A 491 5.25 19.93 22.32
C ARG A 491 5.53 20.82 23.53
N ASN A 492 6.35 20.35 24.45
CA ASN A 492 6.68 21.01 25.72
C ASN A 492 8.04 21.72 25.62
N CYS A 493 8.14 22.68 24.70
CA CYS A 493 9.38 23.42 24.43
C CYS A 493 9.62 24.48 25.52
N GLN A 494 10.57 24.23 26.43
CA GLN A 494 11.11 25.26 27.33
C GLN A 494 12.39 25.93 26.80
N GLN A 495 13.08 25.29 25.85
CA GLN A 495 14.35 25.74 25.28
C GLN A 495 14.22 25.94 23.77
N ASP A 496 14.94 26.92 23.23
CA ASP A 496 14.97 27.21 21.79
C ASP A 496 15.44 25.98 20.98
N PRO A 497 14.62 25.48 20.01
CA PRO A 497 14.99 24.37 19.15
C PRO A 497 16.35 24.54 18.45
N PHE A 498 16.75 25.78 18.14
CA PHE A 498 18.05 26.08 17.55
C PHE A 498 19.20 25.65 18.48
N ILE A 499 19.12 26.01 19.77
CA ILE A 499 20.15 25.70 20.77
C ILE A 499 20.24 24.18 20.97
N THR A 500 19.10 23.49 21.02
CA THR A 500 19.08 22.03 21.17
C THR A 500 19.67 21.34 19.95
N LEU A 501 19.34 21.78 18.73
CA LEU A 501 19.93 21.25 17.50
C LEU A 501 21.44 21.45 17.44
N ASP A 502 21.93 22.63 17.84
CA ASP A 502 23.36 22.93 17.83
C ASP A 502 24.17 21.97 18.73
N LYS A 503 23.63 21.68 19.93
CA LYS A 503 24.18 20.66 20.83
C LYS A 503 24.11 19.25 20.22
N MET A 504 22.99 18.90 19.61
CA MET A 504 22.78 17.57 19.00
C MET A 504 23.76 17.30 17.85
N PHE A 505 23.96 18.25 16.95
CA PHE A 505 24.89 18.10 15.82
C PHE A 505 26.35 17.97 16.25
N THR A 506 26.68 18.49 17.43
CA THR A 506 28.02 18.34 18.03
C THR A 506 28.22 16.96 18.68
N SER A 507 27.15 16.19 18.90
CA SER A 507 27.22 14.87 19.55
C SER A 507 27.75 13.76 18.62
N PRO A 508 28.42 12.74 19.15
CA PRO A 508 28.96 11.63 18.34
C PRO A 508 27.88 10.87 17.55
N GLY A 509 26.69 10.67 18.12
CA GLY A 509 25.63 9.91 17.48
C GLY A 509 25.13 10.51 16.16
N PHE A 510 25.26 11.82 15.98
CA PHE A 510 24.86 12.51 14.74
C PHE A 510 25.94 12.45 13.65
N GLN A 511 27.20 12.20 13.98
CA GLN A 511 28.30 12.16 12.99
C GLN A 511 28.17 10.99 11.99
N SER A 512 27.50 9.91 12.39
CA SER A 512 27.23 8.73 11.55
C SER A 512 25.91 8.80 10.77
N VAL A 513 25.08 9.83 10.99
CA VAL A 513 23.76 9.93 10.36
C VAL A 513 23.91 10.24 8.88
N LYS A 514 23.27 9.42 8.03
CA LYS A 514 23.29 9.60 6.57
C LYS A 514 22.08 10.33 6.03
N ASN A 515 20.93 10.19 6.68
CA ASN A 515 19.67 10.79 6.23
C ASN A 515 19.04 11.58 7.38
N LEU A 516 18.96 12.89 7.23
CA LEU A 516 18.34 13.79 8.20
C LEU A 516 17.07 14.40 7.61
N VAL A 517 15.96 14.23 8.31
CA VAL A 517 14.64 14.72 7.88
C VAL A 517 14.08 15.62 8.97
N PHE A 518 13.62 16.81 8.59
CA PHE A 518 12.88 17.72 9.46
C PHE A 518 11.44 17.83 8.98
N VAL A 519 10.47 17.68 9.90
CA VAL A 519 9.04 17.69 9.59
C VAL A 519 8.30 18.58 10.58
N ASP A 520 7.52 19.55 10.09
CA ASP A 520 6.61 20.40 10.87
C ASP A 520 7.26 21.00 12.15
N ILE A 521 8.19 21.92 11.96
CA ILE A 521 8.89 22.66 13.03
C ILE A 521 8.72 24.15 12.77
N PRO A 522 7.56 24.73 13.12
CA PRO A 522 7.24 26.11 12.77
C PRO A 522 8.02 27.16 13.59
N MET A 523 8.68 26.75 14.68
CA MET A 523 9.44 27.67 15.54
C MET A 523 10.91 27.80 15.14
N LEU A 524 11.42 26.91 14.29
CA LEU A 524 12.81 26.92 13.86
C LEU A 524 12.96 27.83 12.64
N SER A 525 13.45 29.05 12.85
CA SER A 525 13.65 30.04 11.78
C SER A 525 14.95 29.85 11.01
N GLU A 526 15.94 29.18 11.61
CA GLU A 526 17.28 28.97 11.06
C GLU A 526 17.80 27.60 11.50
N ILE A 527 18.62 26.94 10.67
CA ILE A 527 19.31 25.71 11.03
C ILE A 527 20.72 26.09 11.51
N PRO A 528 21.22 25.55 12.64
CA PRO A 528 22.57 25.87 13.13
C PRO A 528 23.68 25.54 12.13
N ASP A 529 24.71 26.37 12.10
CA ASP A 529 25.90 26.18 11.26
C ASP A 529 26.63 24.87 11.57
N SER A 530 26.49 24.35 12.79
CA SER A 530 27.03 23.05 13.23
C SER A 530 26.49 21.86 12.42
N ILE A 531 25.47 22.03 11.56
CA ILE A 531 25.09 21.02 10.57
C ILE A 531 26.28 20.59 9.71
N SER A 532 27.26 21.46 9.45
CA SER A 532 28.46 21.11 8.68
C SER A 532 29.37 20.08 9.36
N LEU A 533 29.14 19.77 10.65
CA LEU A 533 29.87 18.73 11.38
C LEU A 533 29.39 17.31 11.02
N LEU A 534 28.25 17.18 10.34
CA LEU A 534 27.64 15.89 9.97
C LEU A 534 28.35 15.28 8.75
N SER A 535 29.56 14.77 8.95
CA SER A 535 30.46 14.30 7.89
C SER A 535 29.94 13.11 7.06
N SER A 536 28.99 12.35 7.60
CA SER A 536 28.37 11.20 6.91
C SER A 536 27.04 11.54 6.22
N LEU A 537 26.55 12.79 6.32
CA LEU A 537 25.23 13.17 5.82
C LEU A 537 25.18 13.12 4.29
N GLU A 538 24.31 12.26 3.75
CA GLU A 538 24.10 12.06 2.31
C GLU A 538 22.81 12.73 1.81
N SER A 539 21.79 12.83 2.68
CA SER A 539 20.46 13.33 2.35
C SER A 539 19.91 14.27 3.42
N LEU A 540 19.47 15.47 3.01
CA LEU A 540 18.76 16.42 3.86
C LEU A 540 17.35 16.68 3.31
N ILE A 541 16.33 16.41 4.12
CA ILE A 541 14.92 16.62 3.73
C ILE A 541 14.26 17.59 4.71
N LEU A 542 13.64 18.64 4.19
CA LEU A 542 12.92 19.66 4.96
C LEU A 542 11.46 19.70 4.52
N PHE A 543 10.54 19.53 5.45
CA PHE A 543 9.11 19.52 5.16
C PHE A 543 8.35 20.44 6.11
N ASP A 544 7.63 21.43 5.57
CA ASP A 544 6.80 22.37 6.33
C ASP A 544 7.60 23.10 7.45
N MET A 545 8.78 23.64 7.08
CA MET A 545 9.65 24.41 7.98
C MET A 545 9.40 25.91 7.86
N ALA A 546 9.61 26.64 8.97
CA ALA A 546 9.55 28.11 9.01
C ALA A 546 10.88 28.79 8.67
N ILE A 547 11.86 28.05 8.14
CA ILE A 547 13.19 28.58 7.85
C ILE A 547 13.16 29.62 6.74
N LYS A 548 14.02 30.64 6.84
CA LYS A 548 14.17 31.69 5.81
C LYS A 548 15.27 31.38 4.80
N SER A 549 16.32 30.70 5.24
CA SER A 549 17.42 30.25 4.39
C SER A 549 18.06 28.99 4.97
N LEU A 550 18.74 28.20 4.13
CA LEU A 550 19.70 27.22 4.63
C LEU A 550 20.99 27.93 5.08
N PRO A 551 21.75 27.36 6.04
CA PRO A 551 23.01 27.95 6.45
C PRO A 551 24.06 27.82 5.35
N GLU A 552 24.91 28.85 5.22
CA GLU A 552 26.01 28.88 4.24
C GLU A 552 26.99 27.71 4.41
N THR A 553 27.03 27.10 5.60
CA THR A 553 27.92 25.98 5.90
C THR A 553 27.49 24.65 5.27
N VAL A 554 26.27 24.54 4.71
CA VAL A 554 25.78 23.33 4.02
C VAL A 554 26.71 22.92 2.86
N LYS A 555 27.37 23.88 2.20
CA LYS A 555 28.35 23.60 1.13
C LYS A 555 29.57 22.81 1.58
N TYR A 556 29.87 22.81 2.88
CA TYR A 556 31.01 22.10 3.44
C TYR A 556 30.68 20.64 3.81
N LEU A 557 29.45 20.18 3.59
CA LEU A 557 29.07 18.79 3.81
C LEU A 557 29.70 17.89 2.72
N PRO A 558 30.60 16.96 3.10
CA PRO A 558 31.44 16.26 2.12
C PRO A 558 30.71 15.15 1.35
N GLN A 559 29.61 14.63 1.89
CA GLN A 559 28.88 13.50 1.32
C GLN A 559 27.45 13.83 0.88
N LEU A 560 27.02 15.08 1.02
CA LEU A 560 25.64 15.48 0.70
C LEU A 560 25.40 15.37 -0.80
N LYS A 561 24.45 14.51 -1.18
CA LYS A 561 24.07 14.22 -2.58
C LYS A 561 22.63 14.63 -2.88
N PHE A 562 21.77 14.62 -1.87
CA PHE A 562 20.33 14.82 -2.02
C PHE A 562 19.83 15.90 -1.07
N VAL A 563 19.15 16.91 -1.62
CA VAL A 563 18.44 17.94 -0.85
C VAL A 563 17.02 18.03 -1.36
N ASP A 564 16.07 17.90 -0.45
CA ASP A 564 14.65 17.93 -0.77
C ASP A 564 13.88 18.85 0.19
N ILE A 565 13.20 19.85 -0.36
CA ILE A 565 12.54 20.90 0.41
C ILE A 565 11.10 21.02 -0.07
N HIS A 566 10.14 20.72 0.81
CA HIS A 566 8.72 20.80 0.52
C HIS A 566 8.00 21.72 1.49
N ASP A 567 7.06 22.49 0.98
CA ASP A 567 6.11 23.27 1.78
C ASP A 567 6.77 24.29 2.74
N CYS A 568 8.07 24.60 2.58
CA CYS A 568 8.76 25.64 3.34
C CYS A 568 8.42 27.03 2.78
N LYS A 569 7.24 27.54 3.16
CA LYS A 569 6.66 28.75 2.56
C LYS A 569 7.42 30.04 2.85
N LEU A 570 8.22 30.07 3.92
CA LEU A 570 9.03 31.24 4.32
C LEU A 570 10.44 31.22 3.75
N LEU A 571 10.83 30.16 3.05
CA LEU A 571 12.17 30.03 2.47
C LEU A 571 12.36 31.07 1.37
N GLN A 572 13.33 31.96 1.55
CA GLN A 572 13.68 33.06 0.65
C GLN A 572 14.91 32.75 -0.18
N SER A 573 15.92 32.09 0.40
CA SER A 573 17.16 31.79 -0.31
C SER A 573 17.73 30.40 -0.01
N ILE A 574 18.38 29.82 -1.02
CA ILE A 574 19.21 28.61 -0.91
C ILE A 574 20.66 29.02 -1.25
N PRO A 575 21.61 28.87 -0.30
CA PRO A 575 23.01 29.21 -0.52
C PRO A 575 23.66 28.24 -1.50
N ALA A 576 24.89 28.55 -1.91
CA ALA A 576 25.66 27.63 -2.76
C ALA A 576 25.75 26.26 -2.08
N LEU A 577 25.50 25.19 -2.83
CA LEU A 577 25.62 23.82 -2.34
C LEU A 577 26.94 23.19 -2.78
N SER A 578 27.31 22.06 -2.17
CA SER A 578 28.52 21.33 -2.54
C SER A 578 28.45 20.81 -4.00
N GLN A 579 29.60 20.61 -4.62
CA GLN A 579 29.70 20.07 -5.99
C GLN A 579 29.26 18.61 -6.12
N PHE A 580 29.00 17.93 -4.99
CA PHE A 580 28.60 16.53 -4.95
C PHE A 580 27.07 16.34 -4.96
N ILE A 581 26.29 17.42 -4.97
CA ILE A 581 24.84 17.36 -5.11
C ILE A 581 24.47 16.73 -6.46
N GLN A 582 23.68 15.67 -6.39
CA GLN A 582 23.15 14.95 -7.54
C GLN A 582 21.69 15.32 -7.79
N ILE A 583 20.93 15.64 -6.72
CA ILE A 583 19.51 15.93 -6.82
C ILE A 583 19.14 17.05 -5.85
N LEU A 584 18.52 18.11 -6.38
CA LEU A 584 17.87 19.17 -5.62
C LEU A 584 16.39 19.24 -6.02
N VAL A 585 15.51 19.03 -5.05
CA VAL A 585 14.07 19.16 -5.23
C VAL A 585 13.56 20.25 -4.31
N VAL A 586 12.84 21.21 -4.88
CA VAL A 586 12.13 22.24 -4.12
C VAL A 586 10.71 22.29 -4.63
N TRP A 587 9.75 22.12 -3.72
CA TRP A 587 8.34 22.12 -4.06
C TRP A 587 7.54 22.98 -3.08
N ASN A 588 6.72 23.87 -3.64
CA ASN A 588 5.74 24.67 -2.90
C ASN A 588 6.38 25.68 -1.92
N CYS A 589 7.62 26.09 -2.20
CA CYS A 589 8.31 27.19 -1.52
C CYS A 589 8.00 28.51 -2.24
N GLU A 590 6.85 29.12 -1.94
CA GLU A 590 6.34 30.26 -2.70
C GLU A 590 7.19 31.53 -2.57
N SER A 591 7.85 31.72 -1.41
CA SER A 591 8.69 32.89 -1.12
C SER A 591 10.14 32.76 -1.61
N LEU A 592 10.50 31.66 -2.28
CA LEU A 592 11.86 31.44 -2.75
C LEU A 592 12.19 32.46 -3.85
N GLU A 593 13.14 33.34 -3.57
CA GLU A 593 13.62 34.40 -4.45
C GLU A 593 14.95 34.00 -5.10
N GLU A 594 15.92 33.54 -4.29
CA GLU A 594 17.30 33.32 -4.71
C GLU A 594 17.76 31.86 -4.55
N VAL A 595 18.42 31.31 -5.57
CA VAL A 595 19.09 30.00 -5.51
C VAL A 595 20.51 30.19 -6.05
N LEU A 596 21.50 30.20 -5.15
CA LEU A 596 22.90 30.35 -5.52
C LEU A 596 23.42 29.03 -6.12
N SER A 597 23.87 29.06 -7.38
CA SER A 597 24.43 27.90 -8.07
C SER A 597 25.72 27.40 -7.44
N SER A 598 25.97 26.09 -7.54
CA SER A 598 27.22 25.46 -7.10
C SER A 598 28.43 26.24 -7.61
N THR A 599 29.41 26.48 -6.74
CA THR A 599 30.71 27.05 -7.14
C THR A 599 31.45 26.03 -8.01
N ARG A 600 31.16 25.97 -9.31
CA ARG A 600 31.92 25.16 -10.27
C ARG A 600 33.25 25.86 -10.54
N GLU A 601 34.36 25.21 -10.21
CA GLU A 601 35.66 25.61 -10.73
C GLU A 601 35.77 25.16 -12.21
N PRO A 602 36.47 25.92 -13.07
CA PRO A 602 36.48 25.70 -14.53
C PRO A 602 37.13 24.40 -15.02
N TYR A 603 37.51 23.47 -14.12
CA TYR A 603 38.27 22.26 -14.44
C TYR A 603 37.61 20.93 -14.01
N ASP A 604 36.40 20.94 -13.45
CA ASP A 604 35.75 19.72 -12.96
C ASP A 604 34.91 18.99 -14.05
N GLU A 605 34.94 17.66 -14.04
CA GLU A 605 34.06 16.81 -14.87
C GLU A 605 32.58 17.05 -14.50
N PRO A 606 31.64 16.99 -15.48
CA PRO A 606 30.24 17.33 -15.25
C PRO A 606 29.57 16.28 -14.34
N ASN A 607 29.40 16.59 -13.06
CA ASN A 607 28.43 15.89 -12.21
C ASN A 607 27.02 16.28 -12.67
N VAL A 608 26.26 15.30 -13.16
CA VAL A 608 24.86 15.50 -13.58
C VAL A 608 24.02 15.78 -12.32
N CYS A 609 23.58 17.04 -12.19
CA CYS A 609 22.68 17.46 -11.11
C CYS A 609 21.25 17.59 -11.66
N PHE A 610 20.30 16.88 -11.06
CA PHE A 610 18.88 17.01 -11.35
C PHE A 610 18.26 18.07 -10.44
N ILE A 611 17.78 19.17 -11.03
CA ILE A 611 17.11 20.24 -10.30
C ILE A 611 15.63 20.28 -10.68
N SER A 612 14.76 20.22 -9.68
CA SER A 612 13.30 20.35 -9.85
C SER A 612 12.75 21.42 -8.93
N LEU A 613 12.30 22.53 -9.51
CA LEU A 613 11.66 23.65 -8.80
C LEU A 613 10.18 23.69 -9.20
N LEU A 614 9.31 23.28 -8.28
CA LEU A 614 7.87 23.17 -8.52
C LEU A 614 7.11 24.19 -7.67
N ASN A 615 6.29 25.01 -8.31
CA ASN A 615 5.45 26.01 -7.63
C ASN A 615 6.22 27.07 -6.81
N CYS A 616 7.48 27.37 -7.17
CA CYS A 616 8.26 28.50 -6.62
C CYS A 616 7.95 29.77 -7.44
N LYS A 617 7.02 30.61 -6.94
CA LYS A 617 6.39 31.69 -7.74
C LYS A 617 7.20 32.99 -7.80
N ASN A 618 8.03 33.26 -6.78
CA ASN A 618 8.70 34.55 -6.61
C ASN A 618 10.18 34.56 -7.01
N MET A 619 10.66 33.52 -7.71
CA MET A 619 12.08 33.45 -8.08
C MET A 619 12.51 34.61 -8.97
N ASP A 620 13.69 35.17 -8.68
CA ASP A 620 14.25 36.25 -9.45
C ASP A 620 14.75 35.77 -10.84
N SER A 621 14.80 36.71 -11.79
CA SER A 621 15.15 36.38 -13.18
C SER A 621 16.60 35.91 -13.35
N HIS A 622 17.52 36.28 -12.45
CA HIS A 622 18.93 35.88 -12.48
C HIS A 622 19.07 34.43 -11.99
N SER A 623 18.47 34.10 -10.86
CA SER A 623 18.39 32.73 -10.32
C SER A 623 17.74 31.77 -11.31
N TYR A 624 16.65 32.18 -11.97
CA TYR A 624 16.02 31.37 -13.02
C TYR A 624 16.95 31.08 -14.22
N GLN A 625 17.71 32.09 -14.67
CA GLN A 625 18.68 31.92 -15.76
C GLN A 625 19.85 31.02 -15.37
N THR A 626 20.33 31.14 -14.13
CA THR A 626 21.44 30.35 -13.60
C THR A 626 21.05 28.87 -13.47
N VAL A 627 19.87 28.57 -12.90
CA VAL A 627 19.36 27.19 -12.82
C VAL A 627 19.14 26.58 -14.21
N LEU A 628 18.62 27.36 -15.17
CA LEU A 628 18.48 26.92 -16.56
C LEU A 628 19.83 26.58 -17.20
N LYS A 629 20.84 27.41 -16.96
CA LYS A 629 22.20 27.20 -17.49
C LYS A 629 22.81 25.93 -16.90
N ASP A 630 22.70 25.72 -15.59
CA ASP A 630 23.20 24.52 -14.91
C ASP A 630 22.46 23.25 -15.37
N ALA A 631 21.16 23.34 -15.67
CA ALA A 631 20.35 22.25 -16.21
C ALA A 631 20.68 21.92 -17.68
N MET A 632 21.01 22.93 -18.49
CA MET A 632 21.40 22.75 -19.89
C MET A 632 22.77 22.08 -20.04
N ASP A 633 23.69 22.31 -19.10
CA ASP A 633 25.03 21.70 -19.10
C ASP A 633 25.05 20.22 -18.68
N GLY A 634 23.93 19.66 -18.18
CA GLY A 634 23.84 18.30 -17.61
C GLY A 634 22.94 17.29 -18.34
N ILE A 635 22.50 17.54 -19.57
CA ILE A 635 21.52 16.67 -20.26
C ILE A 635 22.18 15.37 -20.79
N GLU A 636 22.12 14.30 -19.99
CA GLU A 636 21.91 12.94 -20.50
C GLU A 636 20.48 12.49 -20.16
N LEU A 637 19.83 11.74 -21.06
CA LEU A 637 18.46 11.23 -20.90
C LEU A 637 18.40 10.18 -19.76
N VAL A 638 18.36 10.63 -18.51
CA VAL A 638 18.18 9.77 -17.34
C VAL A 638 16.73 9.28 -17.26
N ASN A 639 16.59 7.97 -17.07
CA ASN A 639 15.33 7.24 -17.07
C ASN A 639 14.42 7.71 -15.91
N MET A 640 13.37 8.47 -16.20
CA MET A 640 12.39 9.05 -15.24
C MET A 640 11.82 8.08 -14.18
N ARG A 641 11.90 6.76 -14.39
CA ARG A 641 11.44 5.75 -13.42
C ARG A 641 12.32 5.63 -12.17
N ILE A 642 13.59 6.02 -12.22
CA ILE A 642 14.50 6.00 -11.06
C ILE A 642 14.21 7.19 -10.14
N ILE A 643 13.86 8.33 -10.73
CA ILE A 643 13.52 9.58 -10.04
C ILE A 643 12.25 9.39 -9.19
N ILE A 644 11.18 8.78 -9.72
CA ILE A 644 9.93 8.60 -8.95
C ILE A 644 10.10 7.76 -7.67
N LYS A 645 11.10 6.88 -7.57
CA LYS A 645 11.38 6.12 -6.32
C LYS A 645 11.97 6.96 -5.19
N PHE A 646 12.59 8.11 -5.50
CA PHE A 646 13.17 9.04 -4.52
C PHE A 646 12.22 10.17 -4.12
N PHE A 647 11.21 10.48 -4.96
CA PHE A 647 10.38 11.69 -4.87
C PHE A 647 9.15 11.57 -3.97
N HIS A 648 9.04 10.47 -3.22
CA HIS A 648 8.08 10.38 -2.15
C HIS A 648 8.83 10.09 -0.87
N VAL A 649 8.66 10.98 0.10
CA VAL A 649 8.64 10.62 1.50
C VAL A 649 7.54 9.56 1.67
N ASP A 650 7.79 8.33 1.20
CA ASP A 650 7.03 7.12 1.55
C ASP A 650 7.52 6.64 2.93
N ASN A 651 7.66 7.59 3.86
CA ASN A 651 7.60 7.25 5.27
C ASN A 651 6.13 7.46 5.66
N GLU A 652 5.34 6.38 5.61
CA GLU A 652 3.94 6.39 6.05
C GLU A 652 3.79 7.04 7.44
N ASP A 653 4.80 6.92 8.31
CA ASP A 653 4.86 7.58 9.61
C ASP A 653 4.92 9.13 9.50
N VAL A 654 5.66 9.70 8.54
CA VAL A 654 5.70 11.16 8.30
C VAL A 654 4.36 11.65 7.78
N LYS A 655 3.74 10.93 6.83
CA LYS A 655 2.40 11.27 6.34
C LYS A 655 1.37 11.21 7.45
N ARG A 656 1.41 10.17 8.31
CA ARG A 656 0.52 10.04 9.47
C ARG A 656 0.67 11.21 10.44
N HIS A 657 1.90 11.59 10.78
CA HIS A 657 2.16 12.72 11.68
C HIS A 657 1.61 14.04 11.12
N LEU A 658 1.83 14.32 9.84
CA LEU A 658 1.31 15.54 9.19
C LEU A 658 -0.22 15.55 9.09
N LEU A 659 -0.86 14.39 8.91
CA LEU A 659 -2.32 14.27 8.84
C LEU A 659 -2.99 14.43 10.21
N SER A 660 -2.38 13.90 11.27
CA SER A 660 -2.93 13.99 12.63
C SER A 660 -2.86 15.41 13.19
N ASP A 661 -1.76 16.12 12.98
CA ASP A 661 -1.57 17.47 13.53
C ASP A 661 -2.47 18.51 12.88
N ARG A 662 -2.97 18.24 11.67
CA ARG A 662 -3.99 19.07 11.00
C ARG A 662 -5.42 18.81 11.48
N ALA A 663 -5.65 17.71 12.22
CA ALA A 663 -6.97 17.31 12.72
C ALA A 663 -7.20 17.67 14.20
N SER A 664 -6.13 17.94 14.95
CA SER A 664 -6.14 18.51 16.32
C SER A 664 -6.16 20.02 16.30
#